data_AF-A0A8H3DLT8-F1
#
_entry.id   AF-A0A8H3DLT8-F1
#
_cell.length_a   1.000
_cell.length_b   1.000
_cell.length_c   1.000
_cell.angle_alpha   90.00
_cell.angle_beta   90.00
_cell.angle_gamma   90.00
#
_symmetry.space_group_name_H-M   'P 1'
#
loop_
_entity.id
_entity.type
_entity.pdbx_description
1 polymer ?
#
loop_
_entity_poly.entity_id
_entity_poly.type
_entity_poly.pdbx_seq_one_letter_code
_entity_poly.pdbx_strand_id
1 'polypeptide(L)'
;MYTKRKTAQHGTDAADRTCIILQQLPRILRGPGVDYLYVDEVQDNLMIDIYLLRKLAKNVDGIYWSGDSAQTIIAGSSFRINDLKAFTYQEQVLSSSPRITRKSITSPQFTKFDLNVNFRSLSGIVRFSRSLVEAIHKFFPQTIDPMEPEKAKQYGDPPVVFTNIQNEPGYLEHFLLGSSASNRVVFGAQQAILVRDTAAAEELDDRLQGLCNVLPIMDRLEFDDVLIYNFFSTSPAPITVWSCLSRDARLEQPPPPVLCSELKLLYVAVTRARRRCWIWDSGQLIHKLLVTWTSDGLVNTEPASRMIGRLAASSSRAQWSDKGREYFSHRLYKLAAACFRQAGQFNNSKLSTAYHRMSRAKLKRLRSNTPDSREELAAAAEELDSCAELPGIGDSKNVYFHAATCFRDAEKLLPAATAFVKAGQATEGINMLLEAREYKHAANFLVKSREVIETDVFEELREPVRVYFFEHREYGRLSLVFDTFDEKITYARERKYKTHLKYMLAEAERYDELAEEHVAEDNLTDGVAYFIKAYENYQTRTSIIRAVEVVIGYTESVLLVEGTYRKNDQDLAKSLVKTIRPFVNLAGGDSSVKIDLFYTYLWFDYVSIHIIQAWDRANPTHQYARTLASYLLIKRKSWPRNYPLETLLEYIGILKSYKADIMRIIRADQPCALPFAQKLLGFTPIESPSSSLAFTVLQGSLINHAASRVIARHGTWSGRDIDAVLREELPKRLNSLIASWHSAALALNYTQPLHFAPTPYAHSPCQSSQAVADPTGGCAARIHVISKVLETLDVKGNGKHQTDYAVSGYLWLERIYEIIHLVNGELGSIHSLRTVPDFEAISGCLRDWLTRSWAGLFTSGYSADSVTQMLLHFLVQSSFQGILFEQNNTQIFPVDILPNHNLKTTLVQPIRELFFTQGSDRLNNAIEALVHLLNFDIRADIAVMIHFIELLTRKVIVCMNPERQTTLDGLLLPFSWTRVLARQYRDVAGGCSVGSLNGLCLVIKRVSNELRFGALGRSKQLGSDTVDLLNLRLCWCIALVIGHMEQSDSRLALALNTLRAISSEEIMPHYFNRGFIANKLYRVFTGVSNQRAALVALDQTFRHESLVLVLKNSHHKHPAKFIRKVRRVVYTEPAELIEKLDQLESSPNSGILDDGSSESGEDYPLPAQPNPPRPPAQTPQIQQIQPQEQTTAPQDYTLHLIFLSFLLYLFWPSV
;
A
#
# COMPACT_ATOMS: atom_id res chain seq x y z
N MET A 1 -9.80 -26.39 -38.02
CA MET A 1 -9.18 -25.33 -38.86
C MET A 1 -10.14 -24.17 -39.11
N TYR A 2 -11.37 -24.45 -39.56
CA TYR A 2 -12.47 -23.47 -39.75
C TYR A 2 -12.52 -22.36 -38.68
N THR A 3 -12.64 -22.72 -37.39
CA THR A 3 -12.71 -21.76 -36.28
C THR A 3 -11.57 -20.74 -36.28
N LYS A 4 -10.33 -21.16 -36.55
CA LYS A 4 -9.17 -20.24 -36.64
C LYS A 4 -9.27 -19.27 -37.82
N ARG A 5 -9.84 -19.70 -38.96
CA ARG A 5 -10.13 -18.79 -40.09
C ARG A 5 -11.28 -17.83 -39.77
N LYS A 6 -12.38 -18.34 -39.20
CA LYS A 6 -13.52 -17.53 -38.74
C LYS A 6 -13.08 -16.43 -37.77
N THR A 7 -12.31 -16.78 -36.73
CA THR A 7 -11.73 -15.83 -35.77
C THR A 7 -10.77 -14.84 -36.44
N ALA A 8 -9.88 -15.28 -37.34
CA ALA A 8 -8.99 -14.36 -38.05
C ALA A 8 -9.74 -13.36 -38.95
N GLN A 9 -10.82 -13.81 -39.61
CA GLN A 9 -11.71 -12.99 -40.44
C GLN A 9 -12.76 -12.22 -39.61
N HIS A 10 -12.77 -12.37 -38.28
CA HIS A 10 -13.76 -11.78 -37.36
C HIS A 10 -15.23 -12.10 -37.73
N GLY A 11 -15.46 -13.21 -38.45
CA GLY A 11 -16.79 -13.60 -38.91
C GLY A 11 -17.61 -14.27 -37.83
N THR A 12 -18.93 -14.12 -37.91
CA THR A 12 -19.91 -14.92 -37.18
C THR A 12 -20.67 -15.81 -38.16
N ASP A 13 -21.05 -17.01 -37.72
CA ASP A 13 -21.85 -17.95 -38.51
C ASP A 13 -23.24 -18.18 -37.91
N ALA A 14 -24.07 -18.98 -38.59
CA ALA A 14 -25.43 -19.29 -38.14
C ALA A 14 -25.46 -19.91 -36.73
N ALA A 15 -24.50 -20.77 -36.39
CA ALA A 15 -24.43 -21.41 -35.07
C ALA A 15 -24.10 -20.41 -33.95
N ASP A 16 -23.18 -19.46 -34.21
CA ASP A 16 -22.85 -18.41 -33.23
C ASP A 16 -24.10 -17.58 -32.89
N ARG A 17 -24.86 -17.16 -33.91
CA ARG A 17 -26.08 -16.35 -33.73
C ARG A 17 -27.10 -17.08 -32.85
N THR A 18 -27.36 -18.35 -33.13
CA THR A 18 -28.30 -19.15 -32.35
C THR A 18 -27.82 -19.42 -30.93
N CYS A 19 -26.52 -19.67 -30.73
CA CYS A 19 -25.91 -19.76 -29.40
C CYS A 19 -26.16 -18.49 -28.56
N ILE A 20 -26.00 -17.30 -29.16
CA ILE A 20 -26.24 -16.02 -28.49
C ILE A 20 -27.72 -15.85 -28.13
N ILE A 21 -28.63 -16.18 -29.05
CA ILE A 21 -30.09 -16.12 -28.81
C ILE A 21 -30.48 -17.06 -27.65
N LEU A 22 -30.01 -18.31 -27.65
CA LEU A 22 -30.24 -19.29 -26.60
C LEU A 22 -29.76 -18.81 -25.22
N GLN A 23 -28.62 -18.14 -25.14
CA GLN A 23 -28.07 -17.61 -23.90
C GLN A 23 -28.91 -16.46 -23.32
N GLN A 24 -29.52 -15.63 -24.17
CA GLN A 24 -30.41 -14.55 -23.72
C GLN A 24 -31.87 -15.00 -23.56
N LEU A 25 -32.27 -16.15 -24.12
CA LEU A 25 -33.66 -16.63 -24.12
C LEU A 25 -34.36 -16.57 -22.74
N PRO A 26 -33.74 -16.96 -21.61
CA PRO A 26 -34.38 -16.89 -20.29
C PRO A 26 -34.58 -15.47 -19.73
N ARG A 27 -34.02 -14.44 -20.41
CA ARG A 27 -34.24 -13.01 -20.13
C ARG A 27 -35.25 -12.36 -21.09
N ILE A 28 -35.70 -13.09 -22.10
CA ILE A 28 -36.59 -12.64 -23.20
C ILE A 28 -37.92 -13.42 -23.20
N LEU A 29 -37.96 -14.57 -22.50
CA LEU A 29 -39.16 -15.35 -22.22
C LEU A 29 -39.08 -15.95 -20.81
N ARG A 30 -40.08 -15.70 -19.95
CA ARG A 30 -40.22 -16.38 -18.64
C ARG A 30 -40.60 -17.87 -18.74
N GLY A 31 -40.88 -18.38 -19.95
CA GLY A 31 -41.17 -19.79 -20.18
C GLY A 31 -41.56 -20.13 -21.63
N PRO A 32 -41.64 -21.43 -21.98
CA PRO A 32 -42.09 -21.88 -23.29
C PRO A 32 -43.55 -21.54 -23.55
N GLY A 33 -43.82 -20.81 -24.64
CA GLY A 33 -45.16 -20.31 -24.97
C GLY A 33 -45.95 -21.17 -25.96
N VAL A 34 -45.29 -21.98 -26.77
CA VAL A 34 -45.90 -22.64 -27.94
C VAL A 34 -46.44 -24.03 -27.60
N ASP A 35 -47.71 -24.30 -27.88
CA ASP A 35 -48.36 -25.60 -27.62
C ASP A 35 -48.05 -26.64 -28.71
N TYR A 36 -48.06 -26.23 -29.98
CA TYR A 36 -47.75 -27.07 -31.13
C TYR A 36 -46.79 -26.37 -32.09
N LEU A 37 -45.78 -27.09 -32.57
CA LEU A 37 -44.73 -26.56 -33.43
C LEU A 37 -44.48 -27.51 -34.60
N TYR A 38 -44.66 -27.01 -35.82
CA TYR A 38 -44.42 -27.75 -37.06
C TYR A 38 -43.19 -27.17 -37.74
N VAL A 39 -42.17 -28.00 -37.99
CA VAL A 39 -40.89 -27.59 -38.58
C VAL A 39 -40.63 -28.45 -39.81
N ASP A 40 -40.66 -27.82 -40.97
CA ASP A 40 -40.42 -28.46 -42.27
C ASP A 40 -39.03 -28.09 -42.82
N GLU A 41 -38.49 -28.95 -43.67
CA GLU A 41 -37.10 -28.91 -44.18
C GLU A 41 -36.05 -28.85 -43.05
N VAL A 42 -36.26 -29.63 -41.97
CA VAL A 42 -35.44 -29.60 -40.73
C VAL A 42 -33.94 -29.86 -40.95
N GLN A 43 -33.53 -30.46 -42.08
CA GLN A 43 -32.11 -30.66 -42.42
C GLN A 43 -31.32 -29.36 -42.61
N ASP A 44 -32.02 -28.27 -42.93
CA ASP A 44 -31.46 -26.94 -43.11
C ASP A 44 -31.25 -26.22 -41.76
N ASN A 45 -31.86 -26.72 -40.67
CA ASN A 45 -31.58 -26.25 -39.33
C ASN A 45 -30.38 -26.98 -38.74
N LEU A 46 -29.49 -26.21 -38.10
CA LEU A 46 -28.42 -26.77 -37.28
C LEU A 46 -29.03 -27.36 -36.00
N MET A 47 -28.34 -28.34 -35.37
CA MET A 47 -28.79 -28.93 -34.10
C MET A 47 -29.04 -27.90 -32.99
N ILE A 48 -28.32 -26.76 -33.04
CA ILE A 48 -28.50 -25.63 -32.13
C ILE A 48 -29.80 -24.85 -32.39
N ASP A 49 -30.26 -24.75 -33.65
CA ASP A 49 -31.52 -24.10 -34.02
C ASP A 49 -32.70 -24.98 -33.60
N ILE A 50 -32.57 -26.29 -33.85
CA ILE A 50 -33.51 -27.32 -33.39
C ILE A 50 -33.65 -27.28 -31.86
N TYR A 51 -32.55 -27.11 -31.12
CA TYR A 51 -32.59 -26.95 -29.66
C TYR A 51 -33.35 -25.69 -29.22
N LEU A 52 -33.16 -24.57 -29.91
CA LEU A 52 -33.90 -23.32 -29.64
C LEU A 52 -35.39 -23.46 -29.94
N LEU A 53 -35.75 -23.99 -31.11
CA LEU A 53 -37.14 -24.29 -31.49
C LEU A 53 -37.80 -25.20 -30.44
N ARG A 54 -37.09 -26.24 -29.99
CA ARG A 54 -37.49 -27.13 -28.90
C ARG A 54 -37.70 -26.41 -27.56
N LYS A 55 -36.97 -25.33 -27.24
CA LYS A 55 -37.18 -24.51 -26.03
C LYS A 55 -38.35 -23.53 -26.12
N LEU A 56 -38.87 -23.22 -27.31
CA LEU A 56 -40.09 -22.42 -27.46
C LEU A 56 -41.37 -23.25 -27.21
N ALA A 57 -41.31 -24.55 -27.53
CA ALA A 57 -42.40 -25.50 -27.36
C ALA A 57 -42.52 -26.05 -25.92
N LYS A 58 -43.75 -26.09 -25.40
CA LYS A 58 -44.09 -26.54 -24.04
C LYS A 58 -43.76 -28.01 -23.80
N ASN A 59 -44.02 -28.87 -24.79
CA ASN A 59 -43.77 -30.31 -24.72
C ASN A 59 -43.25 -30.85 -26.08
N VAL A 60 -42.53 -31.97 -26.05
CA VAL A 60 -42.01 -32.65 -27.25
C VAL A 60 -43.13 -33.24 -28.10
N ASP A 61 -44.19 -33.76 -27.47
CA ASP A 61 -45.31 -34.42 -28.17
C ASP A 61 -46.13 -33.46 -29.05
N GLY A 62 -45.95 -32.15 -28.89
CA GLY A 62 -46.50 -31.11 -29.75
C GLY A 62 -45.61 -30.73 -30.94
N ILE A 63 -44.43 -31.33 -31.11
CA ILE A 63 -43.43 -30.95 -32.11
C ILE A 63 -43.36 -31.97 -33.25
N TYR A 64 -43.54 -31.49 -34.48
CA TYR A 64 -43.48 -32.28 -35.70
C TYR A 64 -42.29 -31.80 -36.55
N TRP A 65 -41.45 -32.74 -36.98
CA TRP A 65 -40.26 -32.47 -37.79
C TRP A 65 -40.34 -33.24 -39.11
N SER A 66 -40.26 -32.54 -40.24
CA SER A 66 -40.16 -33.12 -41.59
C SER A 66 -38.94 -32.60 -42.33
N GLY A 67 -38.33 -33.45 -43.17
CA GLY A 67 -37.11 -33.12 -43.92
C GLY A 67 -36.40 -34.35 -44.50
N ASP A 68 -35.40 -34.09 -45.35
CA ASP A 68 -34.66 -35.10 -46.12
C ASP A 68 -33.15 -35.04 -45.82
N SER A 69 -32.61 -36.12 -45.25
CA SER A 69 -31.17 -36.23 -44.93
C SER A 69 -30.25 -36.29 -46.16
N ALA A 70 -30.77 -36.49 -47.37
CA ALA A 70 -30.01 -36.31 -48.61
C ALA A 70 -29.92 -34.84 -49.04
N GLN A 71 -30.81 -33.96 -48.58
CA GLN A 71 -30.81 -32.51 -48.91
C GLN A 71 -30.00 -31.66 -47.94
N THR A 72 -29.21 -32.26 -47.05
CA THR A 72 -28.31 -31.55 -46.12
C THR A 72 -27.15 -30.86 -46.87
N ILE A 73 -27.44 -29.72 -47.51
CA ILE A 73 -26.48 -28.93 -48.29
C ILE A 73 -25.99 -27.68 -47.54
N ILE A 74 -26.68 -27.27 -46.46
CA ILE A 74 -26.30 -26.10 -45.66
C ILE A 74 -24.98 -26.34 -44.95
N ALA A 75 -24.04 -25.42 -45.16
CA ALA A 75 -22.67 -25.52 -44.66
C ALA A 75 -22.65 -25.62 -43.12
N GLY A 76 -22.04 -26.69 -42.61
CA GLY A 76 -21.98 -26.98 -41.16
C GLY A 76 -23.14 -27.84 -40.65
N SER A 77 -24.22 -28.02 -41.42
CA SER A 77 -25.23 -29.04 -41.10
C SER A 77 -24.69 -30.44 -41.45
N SER A 78 -24.85 -31.37 -40.52
CA SER A 78 -24.64 -32.81 -40.72
C SER A 78 -25.88 -33.59 -40.30
N PHE A 79 -27.06 -32.96 -40.48
CA PHE A 79 -28.35 -33.46 -40.03
C PHE A 79 -28.62 -34.91 -40.42
N ARG A 80 -29.07 -35.69 -39.43
CA ARG A 80 -29.80 -36.95 -39.60
C ARG A 80 -30.99 -36.97 -38.65
N ILE A 81 -32.09 -37.59 -39.09
CA ILE A 81 -33.28 -37.87 -38.30
C ILE A 81 -32.92 -38.72 -37.08
N ASN A 82 -31.97 -39.67 -37.21
CA ASN A 82 -31.48 -40.43 -36.07
C ASN A 82 -30.69 -39.58 -35.04
N ASP A 83 -29.93 -38.58 -35.49
CA ASP A 83 -29.23 -37.66 -34.58
C ASP A 83 -30.22 -36.73 -33.86
N LEU A 84 -31.25 -36.24 -34.58
CA LEU A 84 -32.38 -35.51 -34.00
C LEU A 84 -33.08 -36.33 -32.90
N LYS A 85 -33.43 -37.59 -33.17
CA LYS A 85 -34.03 -38.49 -32.16
C LYS A 85 -33.13 -38.68 -30.93
N ALA A 86 -31.83 -38.91 -31.15
CA ALA A 86 -30.87 -39.06 -30.06
C ALA A 86 -30.75 -37.77 -29.22
N PHE A 87 -30.75 -36.62 -29.88
CA PHE A 87 -30.68 -35.30 -29.25
C PHE A 87 -31.91 -35.00 -28.39
N THR A 88 -33.12 -35.16 -28.94
CA THR A 88 -34.37 -34.93 -28.17
C THR A 88 -34.53 -35.92 -27.02
N TYR A 89 -34.11 -37.18 -27.19
CA TYR A 89 -34.08 -38.15 -26.09
C TYR A 89 -33.13 -37.73 -24.95
N GLN A 90 -31.91 -37.30 -25.27
CA GLN A 90 -30.97 -36.79 -24.27
C GLN A 90 -31.53 -35.55 -23.54
N GLU A 91 -32.17 -34.64 -24.26
CA GLU A 91 -32.79 -33.41 -23.71
C GLU A 91 -33.93 -33.72 -22.74
N GLN A 92 -34.79 -34.69 -23.05
CA GLN A 92 -35.84 -35.17 -22.14
C GLN A 92 -35.26 -35.84 -20.88
N VAL A 93 -34.27 -36.73 -21.04
CA VAL A 93 -33.63 -37.42 -19.90
C VAL A 93 -32.98 -36.41 -18.94
N LEU A 94 -32.26 -35.41 -19.48
CA LEU A 94 -31.65 -34.34 -18.69
C LEU A 94 -32.67 -33.39 -18.03
N SER A 95 -33.87 -33.25 -18.59
CA SER A 95 -34.94 -32.42 -18.04
C SER A 95 -35.78 -33.13 -16.95
N SER A 96 -35.65 -34.46 -16.83
CA SER A 96 -36.42 -35.26 -15.86
C SER A 96 -35.78 -35.27 -14.46
N SER A 97 -36.57 -34.97 -13.43
CA SER A 97 -36.07 -34.84 -12.05
C SER A 97 -35.65 -36.20 -11.45
N PRO A 98 -34.50 -36.30 -10.74
CA PRO A 98 -33.87 -37.58 -10.36
C PRO A 98 -34.63 -38.42 -9.31
N ARG A 99 -35.86 -38.03 -8.94
CA ARG A 99 -36.76 -38.81 -8.08
C ARG A 99 -37.72 -39.72 -8.84
N ILE A 100 -37.84 -39.59 -10.16
CA ILE A 100 -38.55 -40.57 -10.99
C ILE A 100 -37.64 -41.78 -11.20
N THR A 101 -38.11 -42.97 -10.84
CA THR A 101 -37.32 -44.20 -11.01
C THR A 101 -37.16 -44.53 -12.49
N ARG A 102 -35.93 -44.90 -12.91
CA ARG A 102 -35.54 -45.19 -14.31
C ARG A 102 -36.33 -46.32 -15.00
N LYS A 103 -37.32 -46.93 -14.35
CA LYS A 103 -38.22 -47.95 -14.92
C LYS A 103 -39.52 -47.37 -15.50
N SER A 104 -39.81 -46.08 -15.31
CA SER A 104 -41.06 -45.45 -15.78
C SER A 104 -40.86 -44.31 -16.79
N ILE A 105 -39.65 -44.14 -17.35
CA ILE A 105 -39.46 -43.42 -18.60
C ILE A 105 -39.56 -44.47 -19.72
N THR A 106 -40.77 -44.69 -20.23
CA THR A 106 -40.95 -45.33 -21.54
C THR A 106 -40.15 -44.51 -22.55
N SER A 107 -39.26 -45.15 -23.31
CA SER A 107 -38.48 -44.43 -24.32
C SER A 107 -39.44 -43.78 -25.31
N PRO A 108 -39.32 -42.47 -25.57
CA PRO A 108 -40.21 -41.74 -26.47
C PRO A 108 -40.26 -42.45 -27.83
N GLN A 109 -41.44 -42.93 -28.20
CA GLN A 109 -41.61 -43.70 -29.43
C GLN A 109 -41.66 -42.73 -30.61
N PHE A 110 -40.49 -42.20 -31.00
CA PHE A 110 -40.33 -41.35 -32.18
C PHE A 110 -40.67 -42.15 -33.44
N THR A 111 -41.95 -42.13 -33.80
CA THR A 111 -42.55 -42.68 -35.02
C THR A 111 -41.97 -41.98 -36.24
N LYS A 112 -40.95 -42.60 -36.85
CA LYS A 112 -40.46 -42.21 -38.18
C LYS A 112 -41.43 -42.76 -39.22
N PHE A 113 -41.85 -41.92 -40.15
CA PHE A 113 -42.76 -42.26 -41.24
C PHE A 113 -42.11 -41.87 -42.57
N ASP A 114 -41.80 -42.85 -43.40
CA ASP A 114 -40.99 -42.65 -44.62
C ASP A 114 -41.87 -42.51 -45.87
N LEU A 115 -41.61 -41.44 -46.63
CA LEU A 115 -42.28 -41.13 -47.89
C LEU A 115 -41.44 -41.57 -49.09
N ASN A 116 -41.45 -42.87 -49.40
CA ASN A 116 -40.66 -43.47 -50.48
C ASN A 116 -41.26 -43.32 -51.90
N VAL A 117 -42.32 -42.52 -52.09
CA VAL A 117 -42.99 -42.31 -53.39
C VAL A 117 -42.94 -40.85 -53.81
N ASN A 118 -42.31 -40.58 -54.96
CA ASN A 118 -42.24 -39.24 -55.53
C ASN A 118 -43.45 -38.95 -56.43
N PHE A 119 -44.15 -37.85 -56.12
CA PHE A 119 -45.29 -37.33 -56.88
C PHE A 119 -44.97 -36.03 -57.64
N ARG A 120 -43.80 -35.43 -57.41
CA ARG A 120 -43.35 -34.13 -57.94
C ARG A 120 -42.54 -34.28 -59.24
N SER A 121 -41.63 -35.26 -59.28
CA SER A 121 -40.62 -35.42 -60.34
C SER A 121 -40.81 -36.70 -61.16
N LEU A 122 -40.50 -36.64 -62.46
CA LEU A 122 -40.61 -37.78 -63.38
C LEU A 122 -39.54 -38.87 -63.16
N SER A 123 -39.82 -40.10 -63.61
CA SER A 123 -39.03 -41.28 -63.25
C SER A 123 -37.54 -41.26 -63.61
N GLY A 124 -37.14 -40.58 -64.70
CA GLY A 124 -35.73 -40.50 -65.08
C GLY A 124 -34.94 -39.58 -64.14
N ILE A 125 -35.52 -38.44 -63.76
CA ILE A 125 -34.98 -37.52 -62.74
C ILE A 125 -34.83 -38.25 -61.40
N VAL A 126 -35.87 -38.98 -60.99
CA VAL A 126 -35.88 -39.78 -59.73
C VAL A 126 -34.93 -40.98 -59.78
N ARG A 127 -34.70 -41.58 -60.95
CA ARG A 127 -33.68 -42.65 -61.11
C ARG A 127 -32.27 -42.08 -60.94
N PHE A 128 -32.00 -40.90 -61.52
CA PHE A 128 -30.72 -40.22 -61.35
C PHE A 128 -30.50 -39.82 -59.88
N SER A 129 -31.45 -39.13 -59.25
CA SER A 129 -31.35 -38.69 -57.85
C SER A 129 -31.14 -39.89 -56.89
N ARG A 130 -31.87 -40.99 -57.09
CA ARG A 130 -31.69 -42.25 -56.35
C ARG A 130 -30.27 -42.79 -56.47
N SER A 131 -29.67 -42.79 -57.67
CA SER A 131 -28.29 -43.30 -57.86
C SER A 131 -27.25 -42.48 -57.09
N LEU A 132 -27.48 -41.18 -56.87
CA LEU A 132 -26.65 -40.33 -56.01
C LEU A 132 -26.84 -40.69 -54.53
N VAL A 133 -28.08 -40.93 -54.10
CA VAL A 133 -28.41 -41.37 -52.73
C VAL A 133 -27.81 -42.75 -52.43
N GLU A 134 -27.87 -43.69 -53.37
CA GLU A 134 -27.22 -45.00 -53.28
C GLU A 134 -25.69 -44.87 -53.19
N ALA A 135 -25.07 -43.93 -53.93
CA ALA A 135 -23.65 -43.62 -53.79
C ALA A 135 -23.31 -43.01 -52.41
N ILE A 136 -24.13 -42.09 -51.89
CA ILE A 136 -23.96 -41.53 -50.54
C ILE A 136 -24.07 -42.64 -49.49
N HIS A 137 -25.06 -43.54 -49.57
CA HIS A 137 -25.15 -44.69 -48.67
C HIS A 137 -23.93 -45.62 -48.75
N LYS A 138 -23.42 -45.89 -49.96
CA LYS A 138 -22.27 -46.79 -50.18
C LYS A 138 -20.96 -46.22 -49.62
N PHE A 139 -20.70 -44.93 -49.88
CA PHE A 139 -19.41 -44.31 -49.57
C PHE A 139 -19.40 -43.57 -48.23
N PHE A 140 -20.55 -43.07 -47.79
CA PHE A 140 -20.72 -42.25 -46.59
C PHE A 140 -21.93 -42.69 -45.74
N PRO A 141 -22.04 -43.97 -45.33
CA PRO A 141 -23.21 -44.50 -44.61
C PRO A 141 -23.51 -43.81 -43.27
N GLN A 142 -22.58 -43.01 -42.73
CA GLN A 142 -22.76 -42.24 -41.51
C GLN A 142 -23.32 -40.82 -41.73
N THR A 143 -23.53 -40.37 -42.97
CA THR A 143 -23.98 -38.98 -43.27
C THR A 143 -25.40 -38.89 -43.82
N ILE A 144 -26.17 -39.98 -43.78
CA ILE A 144 -27.51 -40.11 -44.35
C ILE A 144 -28.30 -41.15 -43.53
N ASP A 145 -29.61 -40.99 -43.36
CA ASP A 145 -30.46 -41.97 -42.66
C ASP A 145 -30.86 -43.12 -43.60
N PRO A 146 -30.88 -44.38 -43.14
CA PRO A 146 -31.41 -45.49 -43.94
C PRO A 146 -32.90 -45.28 -44.24
N MET A 147 -33.25 -45.40 -45.52
CA MET A 147 -34.60 -45.27 -46.08
C MET A 147 -34.73 -46.23 -47.28
N GLU A 148 -35.96 -46.59 -47.68
CA GLU A 148 -36.16 -47.31 -48.94
C GLU A 148 -35.83 -46.43 -50.16
N PRO A 149 -35.31 -47.00 -51.27
CA PRO A 149 -35.05 -46.24 -52.49
C PRO A 149 -36.33 -45.64 -53.10
N GLU A 150 -36.28 -44.34 -53.38
CA GLU A 150 -37.41 -43.52 -53.86
C GLU A 150 -37.98 -44.02 -55.20
N LYS A 151 -39.31 -44.07 -55.32
CA LYS A 151 -40.06 -44.58 -56.49
C LYS A 151 -40.93 -43.48 -57.09
N ALA A 152 -40.70 -43.08 -58.34
CA ALA A 152 -41.56 -42.11 -59.02
C ALA A 152 -42.91 -42.72 -59.45
N LYS A 153 -43.99 -41.93 -59.37
CA LYS A 153 -45.32 -42.35 -59.86
C LYS A 153 -45.52 -42.14 -61.37
N GLN A 154 -44.78 -41.24 -62.01
CA GLN A 154 -44.94 -40.89 -63.43
C GLN A 154 -43.68 -41.21 -64.25
N TYR A 155 -43.85 -41.73 -65.46
CA TYR A 155 -42.75 -41.96 -66.38
C TYR A 155 -42.22 -40.65 -66.98
N GLY A 156 -40.90 -40.58 -67.17
CA GLY A 156 -40.25 -39.54 -67.97
C GLY A 156 -38.74 -39.77 -68.11
N ASP A 157 -38.13 -38.98 -68.99
CA ASP A 157 -36.75 -39.14 -69.43
C ASP A 157 -35.72 -38.79 -68.34
N PRO A 158 -34.50 -39.37 -68.39
CA PRO A 158 -33.40 -38.99 -67.50
C PRO A 158 -32.86 -37.59 -67.84
N PRO A 159 -32.09 -36.96 -66.92
CA PRO A 159 -31.47 -35.66 -67.17
C PRO A 159 -30.63 -35.64 -68.47
N VAL A 160 -30.71 -34.54 -69.22
CA VAL A 160 -30.00 -34.38 -70.50
C VAL A 160 -28.75 -33.53 -70.29
N VAL A 161 -27.58 -34.10 -70.53
CA VAL A 161 -26.29 -33.40 -70.52
C VAL A 161 -26.01 -32.83 -71.90
N PHE A 162 -25.67 -31.54 -71.95
CA PHE A 162 -25.38 -30.83 -73.19
C PHE A 162 -23.97 -31.17 -73.66
N THR A 163 -23.83 -31.42 -74.96
CA THR A 163 -22.55 -31.75 -75.62
C THR A 163 -22.19 -30.72 -76.67
N ASN A 164 -20.91 -30.70 -77.06
CA ASN A 164 -20.31 -29.68 -77.94
C ASN A 164 -20.47 -28.24 -77.43
N ILE A 165 -20.45 -28.05 -76.10
CA ILE A 165 -20.47 -26.75 -75.43
C ILE A 165 -19.08 -26.38 -74.90
N GLN A 166 -18.78 -25.08 -74.92
CA GLN A 166 -17.50 -24.50 -74.49
C GLN A 166 -17.69 -23.73 -73.17
N ASN A 167 -16.65 -23.67 -72.33
CA ASN A 167 -16.69 -22.98 -71.04
C ASN A 167 -16.31 -21.49 -71.15
N GLU A 168 -16.78 -20.82 -72.19
CA GLU A 168 -16.48 -19.41 -72.44
C GLU A 168 -17.65 -18.50 -71.97
N PRO A 169 -17.37 -17.40 -71.24
CA PRO A 169 -18.39 -16.43 -70.85
C PRO A 169 -19.12 -15.87 -72.08
N GLY A 170 -20.45 -15.73 -72.01
CA GLY A 170 -21.26 -15.30 -73.15
C GLY A 170 -21.82 -16.43 -74.01
N TYR A 171 -21.30 -17.66 -73.91
CA TYR A 171 -21.73 -18.77 -74.79
C TYR A 171 -23.16 -19.26 -74.48
N LEU A 172 -23.57 -19.29 -73.20
CA LEU A 172 -24.97 -19.59 -72.83
C LEU A 172 -25.89 -18.44 -73.25
N GLU A 173 -25.47 -17.19 -73.08
CA GLU A 173 -26.27 -16.02 -73.37
C GLU A 173 -26.51 -15.87 -74.88
N HIS A 174 -25.49 -16.12 -75.71
CA HIS A 174 -25.66 -16.20 -77.16
C HIS A 174 -26.63 -17.34 -77.56
N PHE A 175 -26.56 -18.48 -76.86
CA PHE A 175 -27.44 -19.63 -77.08
C PHE A 175 -28.91 -19.39 -76.67
N LEU A 176 -29.15 -18.67 -75.56
CA LEU A 176 -30.50 -18.38 -75.06
C LEU A 176 -31.12 -17.12 -75.70
N LEU A 177 -30.35 -16.04 -75.88
CA LEU A 177 -30.86 -14.78 -76.41
C LEU A 177 -30.93 -14.76 -77.94
N GLY A 178 -30.00 -15.46 -78.61
CA GLY A 178 -29.93 -15.59 -80.06
C GLY A 178 -29.57 -14.30 -80.80
N SER A 179 -29.09 -14.43 -82.04
CA SER A 179 -28.72 -13.30 -82.91
C SER A 179 -29.94 -12.60 -83.55
N SER A 180 -31.16 -13.00 -83.23
CA SER A 180 -32.42 -12.48 -83.80
C SER A 180 -33.63 -12.87 -82.94
N ALA A 181 -34.64 -11.99 -82.87
CA ALA A 181 -35.78 -12.14 -81.97
C ALA A 181 -36.62 -13.42 -82.19
N SER A 182 -36.58 -14.03 -83.38
CA SER A 182 -37.24 -15.30 -83.69
C SER A 182 -36.54 -16.53 -83.11
N ASN A 183 -35.24 -16.44 -82.77
CA ASN A 183 -34.43 -17.53 -82.24
C ASN A 183 -34.20 -17.41 -80.72
N ARG A 184 -34.83 -16.41 -80.08
CA ARG A 184 -34.67 -16.14 -78.65
C ARG A 184 -35.52 -17.09 -77.82
N VAL A 185 -34.87 -17.80 -76.89
CA VAL A 185 -35.54 -18.61 -75.87
C VAL A 185 -36.23 -17.67 -74.88
N VAL A 186 -37.55 -17.82 -74.73
CA VAL A 186 -38.34 -17.13 -73.70
C VAL A 186 -38.53 -18.10 -72.53
N PHE A 187 -38.05 -17.74 -71.35
CA PHE A 187 -38.28 -18.50 -70.12
C PHE A 187 -39.65 -18.19 -69.53
N GLY A 188 -40.37 -19.23 -69.11
CA GLY A 188 -41.66 -19.13 -68.41
C GLY A 188 -41.52 -18.88 -66.91
N ALA A 189 -42.63 -18.50 -66.26
CA ALA A 189 -42.69 -18.25 -64.82
C ALA A 189 -42.46 -19.50 -63.94
N GLN A 190 -42.46 -20.70 -64.55
CA GLN A 190 -42.17 -21.99 -63.90
C GLN A 190 -40.90 -22.64 -64.44
N GLN A 191 -40.00 -21.88 -65.07
CA GLN A 191 -38.68 -22.34 -65.51
C GLN A 191 -37.58 -21.55 -64.80
N ALA A 192 -36.47 -22.23 -64.46
CA ALA A 192 -35.33 -21.60 -63.79
C ALA A 192 -33.98 -22.12 -64.29
N ILE A 193 -32.95 -21.28 -64.09
CA ILE A 193 -31.54 -21.66 -64.23
C ILE A 193 -30.96 -21.75 -62.82
N LEU A 194 -30.45 -22.92 -62.45
CA LEU A 194 -29.84 -23.19 -61.16
C LEU A 194 -28.31 -23.17 -61.25
N VAL A 195 -27.70 -22.42 -60.35
CA VAL A 195 -26.25 -22.23 -60.22
C VAL A 195 -25.78 -22.56 -58.80
N ARG A 196 -24.47 -22.75 -58.61
CA ARG A 196 -23.92 -23.23 -57.33
C ARG A 196 -24.13 -22.29 -56.14
N ASP A 197 -24.06 -20.98 -56.36
CA ASP A 197 -24.08 -19.97 -55.30
C ASP A 197 -24.71 -18.65 -55.79
N THR A 198 -24.90 -17.70 -54.86
CA THR A 198 -25.52 -16.41 -55.14
C THR A 198 -24.69 -15.49 -56.04
N ALA A 199 -23.36 -15.61 -56.04
CA ALA A 199 -22.51 -14.75 -56.86
C ALA A 199 -22.61 -15.16 -58.33
N ALA A 200 -22.59 -16.47 -58.61
CA ALA A 200 -22.90 -17.02 -59.92
C ALA A 200 -24.33 -16.67 -60.39
N ALA A 201 -25.28 -16.51 -59.44
CA ALA A 201 -26.67 -16.14 -59.76
C ALA A 201 -26.78 -14.67 -60.16
N GLU A 202 -26.17 -13.75 -59.40
CA GLU A 202 -26.13 -12.32 -59.74
C GLU A 202 -25.35 -12.08 -61.06
N GLU A 203 -24.20 -12.73 -61.23
CA GLU A 203 -23.37 -12.60 -62.44
C GLU A 203 -24.10 -13.09 -63.71
N LEU A 204 -24.90 -14.16 -63.62
CA LEU A 204 -25.66 -14.67 -64.75
C LEU A 204 -26.99 -13.93 -64.96
N ASP A 205 -27.68 -13.48 -63.91
CA ASP A 205 -28.90 -12.67 -64.02
C ASP A 205 -28.63 -11.30 -64.66
N ASP A 206 -27.53 -10.65 -64.29
CA ASP A 206 -27.14 -9.36 -64.87
C ASP A 206 -26.70 -9.51 -66.34
N ARG A 207 -26.04 -10.63 -66.71
CA ARG A 207 -25.74 -10.98 -68.13
C ARG A 207 -27.01 -11.35 -68.93
N LEU A 208 -27.99 -12.00 -68.30
CA LEU A 208 -29.31 -12.32 -68.88
C LEU A 208 -30.35 -11.19 -68.69
N GLN A 209 -29.96 -10.03 -68.17
CA GLN A 209 -30.78 -8.81 -68.04
C GLN A 209 -32.14 -9.00 -67.32
N GLY A 210 -32.24 -9.92 -66.37
CA GLY A 210 -33.50 -10.21 -65.66
C GLY A 210 -34.58 -10.87 -66.53
N LEU A 211 -34.19 -11.55 -67.61
CA LEU A 211 -35.10 -12.18 -68.59
C LEU A 211 -35.43 -13.65 -68.26
N CYS A 212 -34.70 -14.27 -67.32
CA CYS A 212 -34.85 -15.65 -66.88
C CYS A 212 -34.83 -15.69 -65.34
N ASN A 213 -35.49 -16.66 -64.70
CA ASN A 213 -35.35 -16.85 -63.26
C ASN A 213 -34.01 -17.53 -62.96
N VAL A 214 -32.97 -16.78 -62.62
CA VAL A 214 -31.66 -17.32 -62.20
C VAL A 214 -31.62 -17.38 -60.66
N LEU A 215 -31.33 -18.55 -60.11
CA LEU A 215 -31.40 -18.83 -58.67
C LEU A 215 -30.23 -19.74 -58.23
N PRO A 216 -29.67 -19.57 -57.02
CA PRO A 216 -28.76 -20.55 -56.43
C PRO A 216 -29.50 -21.86 -56.09
N ILE A 217 -28.79 -23.00 -56.13
CA ILE A 217 -29.32 -24.32 -55.74
C ILE A 217 -29.82 -24.36 -54.28
N MET A 218 -29.36 -23.44 -53.43
CA MET A 218 -29.83 -23.29 -52.05
C MET A 218 -31.25 -22.72 -51.93
N ASP A 219 -31.78 -22.05 -52.96
CA ASP A 219 -33.17 -21.57 -52.91
C ASP A 219 -34.13 -22.76 -53.05
N ARG A 220 -35.05 -22.90 -52.09
CA ARG A 220 -35.93 -24.07 -51.98
C ARG A 220 -37.03 -24.18 -53.05
N LEU A 221 -37.04 -23.26 -54.02
CA LEU A 221 -38.08 -23.14 -55.04
C LEU A 221 -38.02 -24.29 -56.06
N GLU A 222 -39.19 -24.82 -56.40
CA GLU A 222 -39.34 -25.86 -57.42
C GLU A 222 -39.81 -25.27 -58.76
N PHE A 223 -39.39 -25.91 -59.85
CA PHE A 223 -39.71 -25.49 -61.21
C PHE A 223 -40.11 -26.68 -62.07
N ASP A 224 -40.90 -26.41 -63.10
CA ASP A 224 -41.31 -27.43 -64.07
C ASP A 224 -40.12 -27.88 -64.91
N ASP A 225 -39.35 -26.93 -65.45
CA ASP A 225 -38.08 -27.21 -66.13
C ASP A 225 -36.91 -26.47 -65.44
N VAL A 226 -35.77 -27.17 -65.28
CA VAL A 226 -34.55 -26.64 -64.65
C VAL A 226 -33.34 -26.83 -65.55
N LEU A 227 -32.54 -25.79 -65.70
CA LEU A 227 -31.19 -25.82 -66.29
C LEU A 227 -30.14 -25.68 -65.20
N ILE A 228 -29.39 -26.74 -64.91
CA ILE A 228 -28.22 -26.72 -64.02
C ILE A 228 -27.02 -26.21 -64.83
N TYR A 229 -26.41 -25.10 -64.41
CA TYR A 229 -25.32 -24.43 -65.14
C TYR A 229 -23.97 -24.53 -64.40
N ASN A 230 -22.94 -24.97 -65.13
CA ASN A 230 -21.53 -25.04 -64.74
C ASN A 230 -21.22 -25.73 -63.39
N PHE A 231 -22.05 -26.68 -62.97
CA PHE A 231 -21.95 -27.36 -61.68
C PHE A 231 -20.64 -28.16 -61.45
N PHE A 232 -20.16 -28.87 -62.46
CA PHE A 232 -19.00 -29.77 -62.36
C PHE A 232 -17.70 -29.03 -62.68
N SER A 233 -17.72 -28.20 -63.71
CA SER A 233 -16.61 -27.32 -64.11
C SER A 233 -16.15 -26.37 -63.01
N THR A 234 -17.04 -26.02 -62.07
CA THR A 234 -16.75 -25.22 -60.87
C THR A 234 -16.72 -26.05 -59.56
N SER A 235 -16.68 -27.38 -59.64
CA SER A 235 -16.66 -28.26 -58.45
C SER A 235 -15.35 -28.10 -57.64
N PRO A 236 -15.41 -27.90 -56.31
CA PRO A 236 -14.24 -27.85 -55.44
C PRO A 236 -13.60 -29.23 -55.18
N ALA A 237 -14.23 -30.34 -55.61
CA ALA A 237 -13.70 -31.67 -55.43
C ALA A 237 -12.81 -32.09 -56.64
N PRO A 238 -11.55 -32.52 -56.41
CA PRO A 238 -10.65 -32.93 -57.49
C PRO A 238 -11.21 -34.07 -58.36
N ILE A 239 -10.85 -34.07 -59.65
CA ILE A 239 -11.33 -35.07 -60.63
C ILE A 239 -11.00 -36.51 -60.20
N THR A 240 -9.89 -36.72 -59.50
CA THR A 240 -9.49 -38.02 -58.92
C THR A 240 -10.46 -38.52 -57.84
N VAL A 241 -11.09 -37.62 -57.08
CA VAL A 241 -12.08 -37.96 -56.05
C VAL A 241 -13.39 -38.42 -56.70
N TRP A 242 -13.92 -37.62 -57.63
CA TRP A 242 -15.11 -37.97 -58.41
C TRP A 242 -14.97 -39.28 -59.19
N SER A 243 -13.74 -39.67 -59.56
CA SER A 243 -13.46 -40.92 -60.26
C SER A 243 -13.84 -42.17 -59.46
N CYS A 244 -14.11 -42.09 -58.14
CA CYS A 244 -14.62 -43.23 -57.37
C CYS A 244 -16.10 -43.58 -57.67
N LEU A 245 -16.82 -42.74 -58.43
CA LEU A 245 -18.12 -43.07 -59.01
C LEU A 245 -17.99 -43.92 -60.29
N SER A 246 -16.79 -43.98 -60.89
CA SER A 246 -16.51 -44.79 -62.08
C SER A 246 -16.22 -46.24 -61.68
N ARG A 247 -16.68 -47.20 -62.49
CA ARG A 247 -16.69 -48.64 -62.13
C ARG A 247 -15.28 -49.23 -61.86
N ASP A 248 -14.24 -48.66 -62.45
CA ASP A 248 -12.86 -49.17 -62.37
C ASP A 248 -12.13 -48.83 -61.05
N ALA A 249 -12.72 -47.97 -60.20
CA ALA A 249 -12.07 -47.47 -58.99
C ALA A 249 -12.05 -48.49 -57.84
N ARG A 250 -10.90 -49.18 -57.66
CA ARG A 250 -10.59 -49.87 -56.40
C ARG A 250 -10.23 -48.84 -55.33
N LEU A 251 -11.09 -48.67 -54.34
CA LEU A 251 -10.86 -47.80 -53.19
C LEU A 251 -10.05 -48.53 -52.10
N GLU A 252 -8.75 -48.26 -52.03
CA GLU A 252 -7.89 -48.67 -50.91
C GLU A 252 -8.11 -47.82 -49.65
N GLN A 253 -8.73 -46.64 -49.79
CA GLN A 253 -9.07 -45.71 -48.71
C GLN A 253 -10.49 -45.16 -48.91
N PRO A 254 -11.21 -44.79 -47.83
CA PRO A 254 -12.52 -44.14 -47.95
C PRO A 254 -12.39 -42.79 -48.66
N PRO A 255 -13.36 -42.39 -49.51
CA PRO A 255 -13.28 -41.14 -50.25
C PRO A 255 -13.41 -39.92 -49.32
N PRO A 256 -12.78 -38.78 -49.65
CA PRO A 256 -12.79 -37.60 -48.78
C PRO A 256 -14.20 -36.98 -48.68
N PRO A 257 -14.59 -36.43 -47.51
CA PRO A 257 -15.95 -35.94 -47.24
C PRO A 257 -16.50 -34.89 -48.22
N VAL A 258 -15.63 -34.15 -48.94
CA VAL A 258 -16.04 -33.18 -49.96
C VAL A 258 -16.94 -33.79 -51.03
N LEU A 259 -16.73 -35.07 -51.40
CA LEU A 259 -17.59 -35.75 -52.38
C LEU A 259 -19.00 -35.97 -51.85
N CYS A 260 -19.19 -36.17 -50.54
CA CYS A 260 -20.53 -36.27 -49.97
C CYS A 260 -21.29 -34.94 -50.12
N SER A 261 -20.62 -33.81 -49.87
CA SER A 261 -21.21 -32.47 -50.07
C SER A 261 -21.58 -32.24 -51.53
N GLU A 262 -20.70 -32.61 -52.47
CA GLU A 262 -20.97 -32.50 -53.90
C GLU A 262 -22.15 -33.37 -54.36
N LEU A 263 -22.23 -34.62 -53.88
CA LEU A 263 -23.33 -35.54 -54.19
C LEU A 263 -24.68 -35.03 -53.65
N LYS A 264 -24.70 -34.50 -52.41
CA LYS A 264 -25.92 -33.88 -51.84
C LYS A 264 -26.33 -32.61 -52.61
N LEU A 265 -25.37 -31.77 -53.01
CA LEU A 265 -25.66 -30.55 -53.77
C LEU A 265 -26.19 -30.88 -55.18
N LEU A 266 -25.64 -31.89 -55.84
CA LEU A 266 -26.15 -32.38 -57.13
C LEU A 266 -27.55 -33.00 -57.00
N TYR A 267 -27.79 -33.76 -55.93
CA TYR A 267 -29.11 -34.32 -55.62
C TYR A 267 -30.16 -33.21 -55.48
N VAL A 268 -29.91 -32.17 -54.67
CA VAL A 268 -30.82 -31.02 -54.55
C VAL A 268 -31.02 -30.30 -55.89
N ALA A 269 -29.94 -30.03 -56.64
CA ALA A 269 -30.05 -29.35 -57.94
C ALA A 269 -30.96 -30.08 -58.93
N VAL A 270 -30.94 -31.42 -58.92
CA VAL A 270 -31.78 -32.26 -59.77
C VAL A 270 -33.22 -32.39 -59.24
N THR A 271 -33.44 -32.46 -57.92
CA THR A 271 -34.79 -32.62 -57.33
C THR A 271 -35.62 -31.33 -57.28
N ARG A 272 -35.04 -30.15 -57.59
CA ARG A 272 -35.82 -28.94 -57.91
C ARG A 272 -36.60 -29.05 -59.24
N ALA A 273 -36.25 -29.99 -60.12
CA ALA A 273 -36.91 -30.21 -61.40
C ALA A 273 -38.11 -31.18 -61.27
N ARG A 274 -39.29 -30.72 -61.70
CA ARG A 274 -40.50 -31.57 -61.75
C ARG A 274 -40.62 -32.34 -63.07
N ARG A 275 -40.40 -31.69 -64.21
CA ARG A 275 -40.63 -32.25 -65.55
C ARG A 275 -39.35 -32.51 -66.33
N ARG A 276 -38.44 -31.53 -66.39
CA ARG A 276 -37.20 -31.64 -67.19
C ARG A 276 -36.00 -31.13 -66.40
N CYS A 277 -34.92 -31.91 -66.44
CA CYS A 277 -33.62 -31.52 -65.90
C CYS A 277 -32.59 -31.49 -67.04
N TRP A 278 -31.95 -30.34 -67.20
CA TRP A 278 -30.91 -30.08 -68.19
C TRP A 278 -29.59 -29.76 -67.48
N ILE A 279 -28.48 -30.29 -67.97
CA ILE A 279 -27.14 -30.06 -67.41
C ILE A 279 -26.26 -29.42 -68.48
N TRP A 280 -25.90 -28.16 -68.27
CA TRP A 280 -24.96 -27.40 -69.09
C TRP A 280 -23.63 -27.32 -68.34
N ASP A 281 -22.67 -28.15 -68.71
CA ASP A 281 -21.33 -28.16 -68.15
C ASP A 281 -20.30 -28.69 -69.16
N SER A 282 -19.05 -28.21 -69.10
CA SER A 282 -17.97 -28.66 -69.97
C SER A 282 -16.64 -28.81 -69.22
N GLY A 283 -15.94 -29.92 -69.48
CA GLY A 283 -14.64 -30.20 -68.87
C GLY A 283 -14.39 -31.69 -68.66
N GLN A 284 -13.13 -32.04 -68.35
CA GLN A 284 -12.70 -33.44 -68.22
C GLN A 284 -13.45 -34.21 -67.12
N LEU A 285 -13.95 -33.53 -66.08
CA LEU A 285 -14.74 -34.13 -65.03
C LEU A 285 -16.08 -34.69 -65.55
N ILE A 286 -16.93 -33.82 -66.13
CA ILE A 286 -18.24 -34.25 -66.63
C ILE A 286 -18.08 -35.30 -67.72
N HIS A 287 -17.09 -35.20 -68.62
CA HIS A 287 -16.83 -36.23 -69.63
C HIS A 287 -16.54 -37.62 -69.04
N LYS A 288 -15.80 -37.73 -67.92
CA LYS A 288 -15.54 -39.03 -67.27
C LYS A 288 -16.79 -39.61 -66.61
N LEU A 289 -17.55 -38.78 -65.89
CA LEU A 289 -18.81 -39.20 -65.26
C LEU A 289 -19.84 -39.61 -66.32
N LEU A 290 -19.92 -38.88 -67.43
CA LEU A 290 -20.84 -39.11 -68.52
C LEU A 290 -20.68 -40.48 -69.19
N VAL A 291 -19.44 -40.97 -69.38
CA VAL A 291 -19.18 -42.32 -69.90
C VAL A 291 -19.79 -43.38 -68.98
N THR A 292 -19.65 -43.22 -67.66
CA THR A 292 -20.24 -44.13 -66.66
C THR A 292 -21.76 -44.03 -66.68
N TRP A 293 -22.32 -42.84 -66.42
CA TRP A 293 -23.77 -42.62 -66.29
C TRP A 293 -24.58 -42.91 -67.56
N THR A 294 -24.01 -42.71 -68.75
CA THR A 294 -24.68 -43.11 -70.00
C THR A 294 -24.73 -44.63 -70.12
N SER A 295 -23.67 -45.33 -69.71
CA SER A 295 -23.64 -46.82 -69.70
C SER A 295 -24.50 -47.45 -68.61
N ASP A 296 -24.89 -46.68 -67.58
CA ASP A 296 -25.86 -47.08 -66.54
C ASP A 296 -27.31 -46.67 -66.87
N GLY A 297 -27.55 -45.97 -67.98
CA GLY A 297 -28.89 -45.48 -68.36
C GLY A 297 -29.46 -44.41 -67.43
N LEU A 298 -28.56 -43.62 -66.81
CA LEU A 298 -28.87 -42.59 -65.82
C LEU A 298 -28.98 -41.17 -66.41
N VAL A 299 -28.34 -40.89 -67.56
CA VAL A 299 -28.39 -39.61 -68.27
C VAL A 299 -28.47 -39.79 -69.79
N ASN A 300 -29.06 -38.81 -70.46
CA ASN A 300 -29.05 -38.68 -71.92
C ASN A 300 -28.05 -37.62 -72.39
N THR A 301 -27.66 -37.64 -73.67
CA THR A 301 -26.79 -36.62 -74.29
C THR A 301 -27.42 -36.04 -75.54
N GLU A 302 -27.36 -34.71 -75.71
CA GLU A 302 -27.75 -34.00 -76.93
C GLU A 302 -26.74 -32.87 -77.21
N PRO A 303 -26.42 -32.56 -78.48
CA PRO A 303 -25.64 -31.36 -78.82
C PRO A 303 -26.50 -30.11 -78.67
N ALA A 304 -25.93 -29.03 -78.12
CA ALA A 304 -26.68 -27.81 -77.77
C ALA A 304 -27.56 -27.26 -78.91
N SER A 305 -27.06 -27.29 -80.15
CA SER A 305 -27.79 -26.82 -81.34
C SER A 305 -29.15 -27.50 -81.59
N ARG A 306 -29.41 -28.69 -81.03
CA ARG A 306 -30.72 -29.37 -81.11
C ARG A 306 -31.72 -28.95 -80.02
N MET A 307 -31.26 -28.21 -79.01
CA MET A 307 -32.06 -27.90 -77.82
C MET A 307 -32.73 -26.53 -77.84
N ILE A 308 -32.32 -25.62 -78.75
CA ILE A 308 -32.79 -24.22 -78.82
C ILE A 308 -34.32 -24.10 -78.73
N GLY A 309 -35.06 -24.86 -79.54
CA GLY A 309 -36.54 -24.85 -79.56
C GLY A 309 -37.22 -25.65 -78.44
N ARG A 310 -36.48 -26.44 -77.65
CA ARG A 310 -37.04 -27.31 -76.58
C ARG A 310 -37.07 -26.62 -75.20
N LEU A 311 -36.39 -25.47 -75.07
CA LEU A 311 -36.20 -24.74 -73.82
C LEU A 311 -37.30 -23.71 -73.54
N ALA A 312 -37.95 -23.15 -74.57
CA ALA A 312 -38.84 -21.99 -74.41
C ALA A 312 -40.24 -22.36 -73.85
N ALA A 313 -40.79 -21.50 -72.99
CA ALA A 313 -42.17 -21.58 -72.51
C ALA A 313 -42.80 -20.18 -72.30
N SER A 314 -44.08 -20.04 -72.63
CA SER A 314 -44.86 -18.80 -72.44
C SER A 314 -45.64 -18.80 -71.12
N SER A 315 -45.77 -17.65 -70.45
CA SER A 315 -46.59 -17.51 -69.22
C SER A 315 -47.41 -16.22 -69.21
N SER A 316 -48.57 -16.26 -68.55
CA SER A 316 -49.56 -15.17 -68.54
C SER A 316 -49.30 -14.10 -67.48
N ARG A 317 -49.89 -12.91 -67.64
CA ARG A 317 -49.80 -11.82 -66.64
C ARG A 317 -50.35 -12.20 -65.26
N ALA A 318 -51.32 -13.12 -65.19
CA ALA A 318 -51.82 -13.65 -63.93
C ALA A 318 -50.74 -14.52 -63.26
N GLN A 319 -50.16 -15.48 -63.98
CA GLN A 319 -49.06 -16.33 -63.49
C GLN A 319 -47.85 -15.49 -63.03
N TRP A 320 -47.49 -14.42 -63.75
CA TRP A 320 -46.44 -13.49 -63.31
C TRP A 320 -46.84 -12.67 -62.07
N SER A 321 -48.10 -12.25 -61.93
CA SER A 321 -48.58 -11.58 -60.70
C SER A 321 -48.56 -12.53 -59.50
N ASP A 322 -48.95 -13.78 -59.70
CA ASP A 322 -49.00 -14.81 -58.65
C ASP A 322 -47.59 -15.19 -58.20
N LYS A 323 -46.69 -15.46 -59.15
CA LYS A 323 -45.25 -15.70 -58.88
C LYS A 323 -44.57 -14.47 -58.28
N GLY A 324 -45.02 -13.25 -58.63
CA GLY A 324 -44.57 -12.01 -58.00
C GLY A 324 -44.97 -11.90 -56.53
N ARG A 325 -46.19 -12.33 -56.16
CA ARG A 325 -46.62 -12.38 -54.75
C ARG A 325 -45.91 -13.49 -53.97
N GLU A 326 -45.70 -14.66 -54.58
CA GLU A 326 -44.87 -15.75 -54.05
C GLU A 326 -43.45 -15.26 -53.74
N TYR A 327 -42.78 -14.62 -54.71
CA TYR A 327 -41.45 -14.04 -54.50
C TYR A 327 -41.45 -12.90 -53.46
N PHE A 328 -42.50 -12.09 -53.36
CA PHE A 328 -42.58 -11.04 -52.35
C PHE A 328 -42.71 -11.61 -50.92
N SER A 329 -43.54 -12.64 -50.70
CA SER A 329 -43.65 -13.29 -49.38
C SER A 329 -42.40 -14.08 -49.01
N HIS A 330 -41.73 -14.68 -50.00
CA HIS A 330 -40.41 -15.31 -49.85
C HIS A 330 -39.24 -14.29 -49.76
N ARG A 331 -39.52 -12.97 -49.72
CA ARG A 331 -38.55 -11.86 -49.62
C ARG A 331 -37.56 -11.75 -50.79
N LEU A 332 -37.82 -12.44 -51.91
CA LEU A 332 -37.06 -12.40 -53.16
C LEU A 332 -37.41 -11.14 -53.97
N TYR A 333 -37.24 -9.97 -53.35
CA TYR A 333 -37.81 -8.71 -53.81
C TYR A 333 -37.31 -8.25 -55.21
N LYS A 334 -36.08 -8.64 -55.65
CA LYS A 334 -35.57 -8.40 -57.03
C LYS A 334 -36.48 -9.09 -58.05
N LEU A 335 -36.74 -10.38 -57.84
CA LEU A 335 -37.56 -11.22 -58.71
C LEU A 335 -39.05 -10.84 -58.61
N ALA A 336 -39.54 -10.51 -57.41
CA ALA A 336 -40.89 -9.98 -57.22
C ALA A 336 -41.11 -8.69 -58.03
N ALA A 337 -40.17 -7.74 -57.97
CA ALA A 337 -40.26 -6.49 -58.73
C ALA A 337 -40.26 -6.73 -60.25
N ALA A 338 -39.51 -7.71 -60.75
CA ALA A 338 -39.51 -8.13 -62.15
C ALA A 338 -40.84 -8.80 -62.57
N CYS A 339 -41.36 -9.72 -61.75
CA CYS A 339 -42.64 -10.39 -61.97
C CYS A 339 -43.82 -9.39 -61.96
N PHE A 340 -43.87 -8.45 -61.01
CA PHE A 340 -44.86 -7.37 -61.01
C PHE A 340 -44.74 -6.44 -62.22
N ARG A 341 -43.52 -6.20 -62.73
CA ARG A 341 -43.30 -5.44 -63.97
C ARG A 341 -43.87 -6.17 -65.19
N GLN A 342 -43.65 -7.49 -65.30
CA GLN A 342 -44.21 -8.32 -66.36
C GLN A 342 -45.75 -8.49 -66.25
N ALA A 343 -46.29 -8.43 -65.03
CA ALA A 343 -47.74 -8.36 -64.79
C ALA A 343 -48.38 -6.98 -65.06
N GLY A 344 -47.59 -5.90 -65.03
CA GLY A 344 -48.04 -4.51 -65.23
C GLY A 344 -48.41 -3.74 -63.95
N GLN A 345 -48.00 -4.22 -62.77
CA GLN A 345 -48.33 -3.61 -61.46
C GLN A 345 -47.22 -2.65 -60.99
N PHE A 346 -47.20 -1.42 -61.51
CA PHE A 346 -46.10 -0.47 -61.28
C PHE A 346 -45.91 -0.05 -59.81
N ASN A 347 -46.98 0.21 -59.04
CA ASN A 347 -46.83 0.60 -57.63
C ASN A 347 -46.28 -0.57 -56.78
N ASN A 348 -46.73 -1.80 -57.03
CA ASN A 348 -46.18 -3.00 -56.38
C ASN A 348 -44.72 -3.27 -56.81
N SER A 349 -44.36 -2.98 -58.07
CA SER A 349 -42.97 -3.08 -58.56
C SER A 349 -42.06 -2.01 -57.92
N LYS A 350 -42.54 -0.76 -57.75
CA LYS A 350 -41.85 0.29 -56.98
C LYS A 350 -41.67 -0.11 -55.51
N LEU A 351 -42.74 -0.53 -54.84
CA LEU A 351 -42.69 -0.98 -53.45
C LEU A 351 -41.73 -2.17 -53.29
N SER A 352 -41.79 -3.16 -54.17
CA SER A 352 -40.83 -4.29 -54.21
C SER A 352 -39.39 -3.82 -54.44
N THR A 353 -39.19 -2.75 -55.22
CA THR A 353 -37.85 -2.16 -55.42
C THR A 353 -37.37 -1.44 -54.16
N ALA A 354 -38.23 -0.70 -53.46
CA ALA A 354 -37.92 -0.07 -52.17
C ALA A 354 -37.63 -1.12 -51.07
N TYR A 355 -38.42 -2.20 -50.98
CA TYR A 355 -38.14 -3.33 -50.09
C TYR A 355 -36.85 -4.07 -50.47
N HIS A 356 -36.57 -4.27 -51.76
CA HIS A 356 -35.30 -4.86 -52.22
C HIS A 356 -34.10 -3.98 -51.80
N ARG A 357 -34.20 -2.67 -51.99
CA ARG A 357 -33.19 -1.69 -51.57
C ARG A 357 -33.03 -1.66 -50.06
N MET A 358 -34.12 -1.64 -49.30
CA MET A 358 -34.10 -1.77 -47.84
C MET A 358 -33.38 -3.06 -47.41
N SER A 359 -33.74 -4.22 -47.97
CA SER A 359 -33.08 -5.48 -47.63
C SER A 359 -31.60 -5.49 -47.97
N ARG A 360 -31.20 -4.97 -49.14
CA ARG A 360 -29.78 -4.83 -49.50
C ARG A 360 -29.04 -3.85 -48.61
N ALA A 361 -29.63 -2.70 -48.29
CA ALA A 361 -29.06 -1.69 -47.41
C ALA A 361 -28.92 -2.21 -45.98
N LYS A 362 -29.96 -2.84 -45.40
CA LYS A 362 -29.87 -3.50 -44.07
C LYS A 362 -28.86 -4.63 -44.05
N LEU A 363 -28.72 -5.42 -45.12
CA LEU A 363 -27.72 -6.49 -45.21
C LEU A 363 -26.29 -5.93 -45.37
N LYS A 364 -26.09 -4.86 -46.14
CA LYS A 364 -24.82 -4.13 -46.24
C LYS A 364 -24.45 -3.49 -44.90
N ARG A 365 -25.42 -2.88 -44.22
CA ARG A 365 -25.32 -2.30 -42.87
C ARG A 365 -24.88 -3.33 -41.82
N LEU A 366 -25.44 -4.54 -41.88
CA LEU A 366 -25.08 -5.67 -41.02
C LEU A 366 -23.67 -6.22 -41.31
N ARG A 367 -23.26 -6.27 -42.58
CA ARG A 367 -21.90 -6.72 -42.97
C ARG A 367 -20.81 -5.68 -42.70
N SER A 368 -21.15 -4.39 -42.83
CA SER A 368 -20.19 -3.29 -42.76
C SER A 368 -20.89 -2.00 -42.31
N ASN A 369 -20.57 -1.53 -41.10
CA ASN A 369 -21.06 -0.26 -40.55
C ASN A 369 -20.29 0.93 -41.15
N THR A 370 -20.43 1.17 -42.46
CA THR A 370 -19.82 2.30 -43.18
C THR A 370 -20.78 3.47 -43.32
N PRO A 371 -20.31 4.72 -43.51
CA PRO A 371 -21.19 5.85 -43.85
C PRO A 371 -22.06 5.55 -45.08
N ASP A 372 -21.48 5.00 -46.14
CA ASP A 372 -22.21 4.65 -47.36
C ASP A 372 -23.34 3.64 -47.11
N SER A 373 -23.15 2.67 -46.18
CA SER A 373 -24.21 1.73 -45.79
C SER A 373 -25.36 2.39 -45.03
N ARG A 374 -25.11 3.52 -44.36
CA ARG A 374 -26.11 4.34 -43.67
C ARG A 374 -26.85 5.20 -44.68
N GLU A 375 -26.13 5.81 -45.61
CA GLU A 375 -26.73 6.68 -46.63
C GLU A 375 -27.61 5.89 -47.61
N GLU A 376 -27.20 4.69 -48.02
CA GLU A 376 -28.05 3.77 -48.79
C GLU A 376 -29.28 3.30 -48.00
N LEU A 377 -29.18 3.18 -46.68
CA LEU A 377 -30.30 2.81 -45.81
C LEU A 377 -31.24 4.00 -45.52
N ALA A 378 -30.71 5.22 -45.48
CA ALA A 378 -31.48 6.46 -45.41
C ALA A 378 -32.21 6.72 -46.74
N ALA A 379 -31.55 6.57 -47.88
CA ALA A 379 -32.18 6.66 -49.20
C ALA A 379 -33.27 5.60 -49.39
N ALA A 380 -33.05 4.36 -48.91
CA ALA A 380 -34.10 3.34 -48.86
C ALA A 380 -35.26 3.71 -47.91
N ALA A 381 -34.99 4.43 -46.82
CA ALA A 381 -36.02 4.95 -45.91
C ALA A 381 -36.83 6.09 -46.55
N GLU A 382 -36.20 6.99 -47.29
CA GLU A 382 -36.84 8.08 -48.06
C GLU A 382 -37.69 7.52 -49.21
N GLU A 383 -37.23 6.47 -49.90
CA GLU A 383 -38.03 5.76 -50.90
C GLU A 383 -39.19 4.97 -50.27
N LEU A 384 -39.11 4.57 -49.00
CA LEU A 384 -40.25 4.00 -48.26
C LEU A 384 -41.22 5.09 -47.77
N ASP A 385 -40.73 6.19 -47.18
CA ASP A 385 -41.56 7.32 -46.71
C ASP A 385 -42.36 7.92 -47.88
N SER A 386 -41.72 8.14 -49.03
CA SER A 386 -42.41 8.57 -50.27
C SER A 386 -43.27 7.49 -50.93
N CYS A 387 -42.99 6.20 -50.72
CA CYS A 387 -43.92 5.13 -51.12
C CYS A 387 -45.17 5.10 -50.22
N ALA A 388 -45.07 5.40 -48.92
CA ALA A 388 -46.21 5.39 -48.00
C ALA A 388 -47.31 6.41 -48.37
N GLU A 389 -46.94 7.43 -49.15
CA GLU A 389 -47.84 8.47 -49.68
C GLU A 389 -48.50 8.09 -51.03
N LEU A 390 -48.14 6.94 -51.63
CA LEU A 390 -48.66 6.52 -52.94
C LEU A 390 -50.06 5.86 -52.85
N PRO A 391 -50.98 6.18 -53.79
CA PRO A 391 -52.31 5.58 -53.81
C PRO A 391 -52.26 4.08 -54.13
N GLY A 392 -53.12 3.32 -53.46
CA GLY A 392 -53.25 1.86 -53.64
C GLY A 392 -52.26 1.02 -52.83
N ILE A 393 -51.37 1.63 -52.02
CA ILE A 393 -50.59 0.91 -51.02
C ILE A 393 -51.45 0.73 -49.77
N GLY A 394 -51.64 -0.52 -49.33
CA GLY A 394 -52.66 -0.86 -48.34
C GLY A 394 -52.36 -0.46 -46.90
N ASP A 395 -51.09 -0.38 -46.51
CA ASP A 395 -50.67 -0.16 -45.12
C ASP A 395 -49.51 0.83 -45.03
N SER A 396 -49.84 2.13 -45.15
CA SER A 396 -48.86 3.21 -45.04
C SER A 396 -48.24 3.32 -43.65
N LYS A 397 -48.93 2.87 -42.58
CA LYS A 397 -48.37 2.88 -41.21
C LYS A 397 -47.21 1.90 -41.06
N ASN A 398 -47.34 0.67 -41.56
CA ASN A 398 -46.22 -0.27 -41.56
C ASN A 398 -45.09 0.18 -42.50
N VAL A 399 -45.38 0.86 -43.60
CA VAL A 399 -44.32 1.47 -44.44
C VAL A 399 -43.60 2.61 -43.71
N TYR A 400 -44.31 3.51 -43.02
CA TYR A 400 -43.69 4.55 -42.17
C TYR A 400 -42.91 3.95 -41.00
N PHE A 401 -43.39 2.88 -40.37
CA PHE A 401 -42.64 2.16 -39.33
C PHE A 401 -41.35 1.56 -39.90
N HIS A 402 -41.41 0.91 -41.08
CA HIS A 402 -40.21 0.41 -41.74
C HIS A 402 -39.24 1.54 -42.12
N ALA A 403 -39.72 2.67 -42.65
CA ALA A 403 -38.91 3.87 -42.89
C ALA A 403 -38.27 4.40 -41.60
N ALA A 404 -39.04 4.54 -40.50
CA ALA A 404 -38.54 4.97 -39.20
C ALA A 404 -37.45 4.04 -38.64
N THR A 405 -37.64 2.72 -38.73
CA THR A 405 -36.56 1.77 -38.38
C THR A 405 -35.35 1.94 -39.28
N CYS A 406 -35.50 2.18 -40.59
CA CYS A 406 -34.36 2.38 -41.49
C CYS A 406 -33.62 3.68 -41.19
N PHE A 407 -34.31 4.79 -40.93
CA PHE A 407 -33.68 6.04 -40.49
C PHE A 407 -32.95 5.87 -39.14
N ARG A 408 -33.55 5.17 -38.18
CA ARG A 408 -32.91 4.87 -36.88
C ARG A 408 -31.67 3.99 -37.07
N ASP A 409 -31.81 2.90 -37.82
CA ASP A 409 -30.73 1.96 -38.13
C ASP A 409 -29.61 2.68 -38.93
N ALA A 410 -29.92 3.71 -39.72
CA ALA A 410 -28.99 4.59 -40.42
C ALA A 410 -28.39 5.73 -39.55
N GLU A 411 -28.75 5.82 -38.27
CA GLU A 411 -28.36 6.88 -37.33
C GLU A 411 -28.85 8.29 -37.75
N LYS A 412 -29.87 8.39 -38.61
CA LYS A 412 -30.57 9.63 -39.01
C LYS A 412 -31.67 9.97 -38.00
N LEU A 413 -31.27 10.32 -36.78
CA LEU A 413 -32.14 10.43 -35.61
C LEU A 413 -33.34 11.39 -35.79
N LEU A 414 -33.15 12.54 -36.45
CA LEU A 414 -34.24 13.51 -36.62
C LEU A 414 -35.31 13.03 -37.64
N PRO A 415 -34.96 12.55 -38.86
CA PRO A 415 -35.89 11.82 -39.73
C PRO A 415 -36.55 10.60 -39.08
N ALA A 416 -35.80 9.85 -38.26
CA ALA A 416 -36.36 8.71 -37.53
C ALA A 416 -37.45 9.15 -36.54
N ALA A 417 -37.19 10.19 -35.75
CA ALA A 417 -38.16 10.72 -34.78
C ALA A 417 -39.41 11.27 -35.47
N THR A 418 -39.28 11.99 -36.59
CA THR A 418 -40.45 12.47 -37.35
C THR A 418 -41.22 11.31 -38.01
N ALA A 419 -40.55 10.28 -38.51
CA ALA A 419 -41.20 9.09 -39.07
C ALA A 419 -41.90 8.25 -37.99
N PHE A 420 -41.34 8.12 -36.77
CA PHE A 420 -42.04 7.51 -35.63
C PHE A 420 -43.28 8.33 -35.22
N VAL A 421 -43.20 9.66 -35.24
CA VAL A 421 -44.38 10.52 -35.03
C VAL A 421 -45.42 10.33 -36.16
N LYS A 422 -45.04 10.26 -37.45
CA LYS A 422 -45.95 9.91 -38.56
C LYS A 422 -46.62 8.55 -38.35
N ALA A 423 -45.90 7.56 -37.83
CA ALA A 423 -46.41 6.23 -37.54
C ALA A 423 -47.35 6.17 -36.31
N GLY A 424 -47.37 7.22 -35.47
CA GLY A 424 -48.17 7.30 -34.24
C GLY A 424 -47.43 6.83 -32.97
N GLN A 425 -46.10 6.85 -32.98
CA GLN A 425 -45.23 6.36 -31.89
C GLN A 425 -44.29 7.48 -31.38
N ALA A 426 -44.86 8.61 -30.94
CA ALA A 426 -44.08 9.77 -30.48
C ALA A 426 -43.12 9.46 -29.32
N THR A 427 -43.55 8.62 -28.36
CA THR A 427 -42.73 8.20 -27.21
C THR A 427 -41.46 7.46 -27.65
N GLU A 428 -41.56 6.55 -28.62
CA GLU A 428 -40.40 5.84 -29.20
C GLU A 428 -39.42 6.83 -29.86
N GLY A 429 -39.95 7.84 -30.57
CA GLY A 429 -39.15 8.90 -31.20
C GLY A 429 -38.39 9.76 -30.19
N ILE A 430 -38.98 10.05 -29.02
CA ILE A 430 -38.32 10.83 -27.96
C ILE A 430 -37.35 9.96 -27.16
N ASN A 431 -37.72 8.72 -26.79
CA ASN A 431 -36.83 7.77 -26.13
C ASN A 431 -35.56 7.53 -26.95
N MET A 432 -35.70 7.28 -28.25
CA MET A 432 -34.56 7.14 -29.17
C MET A 432 -33.65 8.40 -29.18
N LEU A 433 -34.21 9.62 -29.07
CA LEU A 433 -33.41 10.85 -28.96
C LEU A 433 -32.71 10.97 -27.60
N LEU A 434 -33.32 10.50 -26.51
CA LEU A 434 -32.71 10.47 -25.17
C LEU A 434 -31.60 9.41 -25.07
N GLU A 435 -31.84 8.19 -25.59
CA GLU A 435 -30.86 7.11 -25.71
C GLU A 435 -29.64 7.53 -26.54
N ALA A 436 -29.88 8.18 -27.68
CA ALA A 436 -28.85 8.72 -28.55
C ALA A 436 -28.18 10.01 -28.01
N ARG A 437 -28.55 10.45 -26.81
CA ARG A 437 -28.02 11.64 -26.11
C ARG A 437 -28.27 12.97 -26.82
N GLU A 438 -29.25 13.01 -27.73
CA GLU A 438 -29.72 14.22 -28.41
C GLU A 438 -30.73 14.99 -27.54
N TYR A 439 -30.43 15.18 -26.26
CA TYR A 439 -31.29 15.83 -25.26
C TYR A 439 -31.77 17.22 -25.68
N LYS A 440 -30.97 17.94 -26.48
CA LYS A 440 -31.33 19.24 -27.09
C LYS A 440 -32.53 19.14 -28.03
N HIS A 441 -32.58 18.07 -28.83
CA HIS A 441 -33.68 17.80 -29.74
C HIS A 441 -34.83 17.10 -29.03
N ALA A 442 -34.54 16.17 -28.11
CA ALA A 442 -35.54 15.54 -27.26
C ALA A 442 -36.36 16.60 -26.48
N ALA A 443 -35.72 17.60 -25.87
CA ALA A 443 -36.39 18.72 -25.20
C ALA A 443 -37.36 19.47 -26.15
N ASN A 444 -36.94 19.76 -27.38
CA ASN A 444 -37.78 20.44 -28.37
C ASN A 444 -38.95 19.56 -28.84
N PHE A 445 -38.77 18.25 -28.99
CA PHE A 445 -39.84 17.32 -29.33
C PHE A 445 -40.80 17.07 -28.16
N LEU A 446 -40.29 17.03 -26.92
CA LEU A 446 -41.06 16.90 -25.68
C LEU A 446 -41.97 18.11 -25.48
N VAL A 447 -41.45 19.34 -25.63
CA VAL A 447 -42.26 20.57 -25.59
C VAL A 447 -43.33 20.57 -26.70
N LYS A 448 -42.99 20.16 -27.93
CA LYS A 448 -43.94 20.07 -29.06
C LYS A 448 -45.01 18.98 -28.90
N SER A 449 -44.72 17.91 -28.17
CA SER A 449 -45.58 16.73 -28.04
C SER A 449 -46.37 16.71 -26.73
N ARG A 450 -46.33 17.80 -25.95
CA ARG A 450 -46.95 17.91 -24.62
C ARG A 450 -48.45 17.63 -24.58
N GLU A 451 -49.17 17.81 -25.70
CA GLU A 451 -50.60 17.52 -25.83
C GLU A 451 -50.90 16.06 -26.27
N VAL A 452 -49.87 15.31 -26.67
CA VAL A 452 -49.96 13.94 -27.22
C VAL A 452 -49.42 12.89 -26.24
N ILE A 453 -48.68 13.32 -25.21
CA ILE A 453 -48.01 12.47 -24.21
C ILE A 453 -48.72 12.61 -22.87
N GLU A 454 -48.90 11.50 -22.17
CA GLU A 454 -49.48 11.45 -20.82
C GLU A 454 -48.59 12.15 -19.79
N THR A 455 -49.19 12.88 -18.83
CA THR A 455 -48.46 13.78 -17.90
C THR A 455 -47.35 13.08 -17.11
N ASP A 456 -47.59 11.86 -16.65
CA ASP A 456 -46.62 11.11 -15.84
C ASP A 456 -45.41 10.69 -16.69
N VAL A 457 -45.67 10.24 -17.92
CA VAL A 457 -44.65 9.94 -18.94
C VAL A 457 -43.89 11.20 -19.35
N PHE A 458 -44.56 12.37 -19.39
CA PHE A 458 -43.92 13.64 -19.72
C PHE A 458 -42.87 14.05 -18.66
N GLU A 459 -43.18 13.95 -17.35
CA GLU A 459 -42.17 14.24 -16.31
C GLU A 459 -41.09 13.16 -16.22
N GLU A 460 -41.41 11.87 -16.48
CA GLU A 460 -40.40 10.81 -16.63
C GLU A 460 -39.38 11.13 -17.75
N LEU A 461 -39.86 11.61 -18.91
CA LEU A 461 -39.01 12.05 -20.03
C LEU A 461 -38.31 13.40 -19.78
N ARG A 462 -38.83 14.25 -18.87
CA ARG A 462 -38.25 15.56 -18.51
C ARG A 462 -37.02 15.43 -17.61
N GLU A 463 -37.01 14.48 -16.67
CA GLU A 463 -35.91 14.33 -15.70
C GLU A 463 -34.54 13.98 -16.35
N PRO A 464 -34.42 13.07 -17.34
CA PRO A 464 -33.16 12.85 -18.06
C PRO A 464 -32.60 14.12 -18.72
N VAL A 465 -33.48 14.99 -19.24
CA VAL A 465 -33.09 16.28 -19.84
C VAL A 465 -32.66 17.27 -18.76
N ARG A 466 -33.35 17.32 -17.62
CA ARG A 466 -32.95 18.11 -16.44
C ARG A 466 -31.54 17.75 -15.97
N VAL A 467 -31.28 16.45 -15.79
CA VAL A 467 -29.97 15.92 -15.37
C VAL A 467 -28.90 16.25 -16.41
N TYR A 468 -29.14 15.96 -17.69
CA TYR A 468 -28.17 16.23 -18.75
C TYR A 468 -27.72 17.69 -18.79
N PHE A 469 -28.63 18.67 -18.78
CA PHE A 469 -28.24 20.09 -18.83
C PHE A 469 -27.49 20.56 -17.58
N PHE A 470 -27.75 19.96 -16.41
CA PHE A 470 -26.99 20.22 -15.19
C PHE A 470 -25.57 19.64 -15.26
N GLU A 471 -25.40 18.39 -15.71
CA GLU A 471 -24.09 17.75 -15.88
C GLU A 471 -23.23 18.43 -16.95
N HIS A 472 -23.85 18.80 -18.09
CA HIS A 472 -23.17 19.35 -19.26
C HIS A 472 -23.09 20.88 -19.23
N ARG A 473 -23.48 21.50 -18.11
CA ARG A 473 -23.33 22.95 -17.83
C ARG A 473 -24.01 23.86 -18.86
N GLU A 474 -25.12 23.39 -19.45
CA GLU A 474 -25.87 24.13 -20.46
C GLU A 474 -26.86 25.13 -19.80
N TYR A 475 -26.35 25.97 -18.91
CA TYR A 475 -27.15 26.82 -18.00
C TYR A 475 -28.18 27.71 -18.74
N GLY A 476 -27.82 28.21 -19.93
CA GLY A 476 -28.71 28.99 -20.81
C GLY A 476 -29.87 28.21 -21.45
N ARG A 477 -29.92 26.87 -21.32
CA ARG A 477 -31.04 26.01 -21.75
C ARG A 477 -31.87 25.47 -20.59
N LEU A 478 -31.47 25.68 -19.33
CA LEU A 478 -32.24 25.22 -18.17
C LEU A 478 -33.65 25.83 -18.12
N SER A 479 -33.88 27.01 -18.71
CA SER A 479 -35.20 27.63 -18.85
C SER A 479 -36.19 26.87 -19.75
N LEU A 480 -35.74 25.83 -20.47
CA LEU A 480 -36.63 24.92 -21.20
C LEU A 480 -37.16 23.78 -20.32
N VAL A 481 -36.65 23.63 -19.08
CA VAL A 481 -36.85 22.44 -18.24
C VAL A 481 -37.04 22.74 -16.75
N PHE A 482 -36.72 23.96 -16.30
CA PHE A 482 -36.89 24.49 -14.96
C PHE A 482 -37.54 25.88 -15.04
N ASP A 483 -38.42 26.15 -14.09
CA ASP A 483 -39.38 27.25 -14.17
C ASP A 483 -38.90 28.50 -13.38
N THR A 484 -37.98 28.36 -12.41
CA THR A 484 -37.35 29.50 -11.69
C THR A 484 -35.83 29.36 -11.49
N PHE A 485 -35.18 30.34 -10.81
CA PHE A 485 -33.74 30.28 -10.48
C PHE A 485 -33.46 29.65 -9.11
N ASP A 486 -34.25 29.97 -8.08
CA ASP A 486 -34.08 29.36 -6.75
C ASP A 486 -34.42 27.85 -6.75
N GLU A 487 -35.30 27.39 -7.65
CA GLU A 487 -35.49 25.98 -7.98
C GLU A 487 -34.18 25.31 -8.42
N LYS A 488 -33.31 26.00 -9.19
CA LYS A 488 -32.02 25.46 -9.65
C LYS A 488 -31.03 25.31 -8.50
N ILE A 489 -30.96 26.30 -7.60
CA ILE A 489 -30.12 26.23 -6.39
C ILE A 489 -30.64 25.15 -5.43
N THR A 490 -31.97 25.04 -5.27
CA THR A 490 -32.61 24.06 -4.40
C THR A 490 -32.42 22.64 -4.93
N TYR A 491 -32.72 22.38 -6.21
CA TYR A 491 -32.47 21.11 -6.88
C TYR A 491 -30.98 20.71 -6.81
N ALA A 492 -30.05 21.67 -6.96
CA ALA A 492 -28.62 21.42 -6.81
C ALA A 492 -28.19 21.10 -5.37
N ARG A 493 -28.79 21.73 -4.35
CA ARG A 493 -28.56 21.42 -2.93
C ARG A 493 -29.15 20.05 -2.54
N GLU A 494 -30.41 19.78 -2.91
CA GLU A 494 -31.12 18.52 -2.62
C GLU A 494 -30.47 17.31 -3.30
N ARG A 495 -30.21 17.38 -4.61
CA ARG A 495 -29.51 16.34 -5.37
C ARG A 495 -27.99 16.32 -5.13
N LYS A 496 -27.48 17.22 -4.27
CA LYS A 496 -26.08 17.31 -3.86
C LYS A 496 -25.11 17.48 -5.03
N TYR A 497 -25.51 18.22 -6.07
CA TYR A 497 -24.67 18.63 -7.20
C TYR A 497 -23.66 19.72 -6.79
N LYS A 498 -22.85 19.42 -5.77
CA LYS A 498 -21.95 20.34 -5.06
C LYS A 498 -21.08 21.17 -6.01
N THR A 499 -20.46 20.57 -7.02
CA THR A 499 -19.65 21.28 -8.02
C THR A 499 -20.46 22.29 -8.85
N HIS A 500 -21.71 21.96 -9.19
CA HIS A 500 -22.59 22.84 -9.98
C HIS A 500 -23.22 23.93 -9.11
N LEU A 501 -23.58 23.61 -7.86
CA LEU A 501 -23.94 24.61 -6.85
C LEU A 501 -22.81 25.62 -6.64
N LYS A 502 -21.57 25.14 -6.46
CA LYS A 502 -20.38 25.99 -6.29
C LYS A 502 -20.06 26.83 -7.52
N TYR A 503 -20.28 26.31 -8.74
CA TYR A 503 -20.22 27.11 -9.97
C TYR A 503 -21.30 28.21 -9.97
N MET A 504 -22.57 27.89 -9.70
CA MET A 504 -23.67 28.87 -9.70
C MET A 504 -23.52 29.92 -8.59
N LEU A 505 -22.97 29.56 -7.42
CA LEU A 505 -22.62 30.50 -6.36
C LEU A 505 -21.45 31.42 -6.78
N ALA A 506 -20.46 30.90 -7.50
CA ALA A 506 -19.36 31.71 -8.04
C ALA A 506 -19.79 32.64 -9.19
N GLU A 507 -20.72 32.18 -10.05
CA GLU A 507 -21.34 32.96 -11.13
C GLU A 507 -22.25 34.08 -10.59
N ALA A 508 -22.88 33.85 -9.42
CA ALA A 508 -23.58 34.85 -8.62
C ALA A 508 -22.67 35.63 -7.64
N GLU A 509 -21.34 35.46 -7.73
CA GLU A 509 -20.30 36.04 -6.87
C GLU A 509 -20.42 35.86 -5.33
N ARG A 510 -21.20 34.88 -4.86
CA ARG A 510 -21.45 34.62 -3.42
C ARG A 510 -20.28 33.89 -2.75
N TYR A 511 -19.11 34.53 -2.72
CA TYR A 511 -17.84 33.91 -2.31
C TYR A 511 -17.78 33.42 -0.86
N ASP A 512 -18.44 34.08 0.09
CA ASP A 512 -18.45 33.61 1.50
C ASP A 512 -19.33 32.36 1.71
N GLU A 513 -20.47 32.24 1.01
CA GLU A 513 -21.26 30.98 0.99
C GLU A 513 -20.48 29.85 0.31
N LEU A 514 -19.79 30.16 -0.80
CA LEU A 514 -18.89 29.22 -1.47
C LEU A 514 -17.78 28.72 -0.54
N ALA A 515 -17.18 29.61 0.26
CA ALA A 515 -16.15 29.25 1.23
C ALA A 515 -16.66 28.33 2.35
N GLU A 516 -17.81 28.64 2.98
CA GLU A 516 -18.41 27.76 4.00
C GLU A 516 -18.90 26.42 3.39
N GLU A 517 -19.40 26.38 2.14
CA GLU A 517 -19.70 25.12 1.41
C GLU A 517 -18.43 24.31 1.05
N HIS A 518 -17.22 24.88 1.15
CA HIS A 518 -15.95 24.14 1.11
C HIS A 518 -15.48 23.70 2.51
N VAL A 519 -15.64 24.53 3.55
CA VAL A 519 -15.34 24.15 4.94
C VAL A 519 -16.23 23.02 5.43
N ALA A 520 -17.52 23.03 5.08
CA ALA A 520 -18.49 21.96 5.41
C ALA A 520 -18.25 20.64 4.64
N GLU A 521 -17.27 20.60 3.74
CA GLU A 521 -16.80 19.37 3.05
C GLU A 521 -15.44 18.89 3.58
N ASP A 522 -14.95 19.44 4.71
CA ASP A 522 -13.58 19.30 5.21
C ASP A 522 -12.48 19.73 4.21
N ASN A 523 -12.86 20.38 3.10
CA ASN A 523 -11.95 20.95 2.11
C ASN A 523 -11.50 22.35 2.55
N LEU A 524 -10.76 22.36 3.65
CA LEU A 524 -10.25 23.58 4.29
C LEU A 524 -9.29 24.37 3.39
N THR A 525 -8.62 23.71 2.44
CA THR A 525 -7.68 24.37 1.49
C THR A 525 -8.41 25.33 0.57
N ASP A 526 -9.49 24.90 -0.06
CA ASP A 526 -10.27 25.75 -0.96
C ASP A 526 -11.13 26.75 -0.15
N GLY A 527 -11.68 26.34 1.00
CA GLY A 527 -12.44 27.24 1.88
C GLY A 527 -11.61 28.46 2.33
N VAL A 528 -10.39 28.23 2.80
CA VAL A 528 -9.44 29.31 3.15
C VAL A 528 -9.08 30.17 1.93
N ALA A 529 -8.89 29.57 0.75
CA ALA A 529 -8.61 30.32 -0.47
C ALA A 529 -9.80 31.21 -0.90
N TYR A 530 -11.04 30.73 -0.81
CA TYR A 530 -12.24 31.51 -1.14
C TYR A 530 -12.53 32.61 -0.10
N PHE A 531 -12.25 32.40 1.19
CA PHE A 531 -12.29 33.48 2.18
C PHE A 531 -11.25 34.58 1.93
N ILE A 532 -10.05 34.22 1.48
CA ILE A 532 -9.03 35.20 1.05
C ILE A 532 -9.55 35.96 -0.18
N LYS A 533 -10.10 35.26 -1.19
CA LYS A 533 -10.67 35.89 -2.39
C LYS A 533 -11.86 36.81 -2.08
N ALA A 534 -12.72 36.45 -1.13
CA ALA A 534 -13.82 37.30 -0.66
C ALA A 534 -13.28 38.60 -0.05
N TYR A 535 -12.22 38.51 0.76
CA TYR A 535 -11.53 39.69 1.29
C TYR A 535 -10.83 40.53 0.21
N GLU A 536 -10.17 39.90 -0.77
CA GLU A 536 -9.53 40.64 -1.88
C GLU A 536 -10.57 41.46 -2.68
N ASN A 537 -11.72 40.85 -3.00
CA ASN A 537 -12.79 41.48 -3.78
C ASN A 537 -13.63 42.50 -2.98
N TYR A 538 -14.03 42.17 -1.74
CA TYR A 538 -15.02 42.93 -0.98
C TYR A 538 -14.48 43.56 0.32
N GLN A 539 -13.19 43.38 0.62
CA GLN A 539 -12.50 43.88 1.82
C GLN A 539 -13.15 43.42 3.15
N THR A 540 -13.86 42.29 3.12
CA THR A 540 -14.50 41.62 4.25
C THR A 540 -13.48 41.04 5.24
N ARG A 541 -12.96 41.88 6.14
CA ARG A 541 -11.97 41.47 7.16
C ARG A 541 -12.43 40.27 8.00
N THR A 542 -13.74 40.10 8.17
CA THR A 542 -14.39 38.93 8.78
C THR A 542 -13.98 37.62 8.13
N SER A 543 -13.87 37.56 6.79
CA SER A 543 -13.53 36.35 6.04
C SER A 543 -12.07 35.92 6.30
N ILE A 544 -11.11 36.86 6.42
CA ILE A 544 -9.73 36.55 6.83
C ILE A 544 -9.65 36.07 8.28
N ILE A 545 -10.40 36.71 9.20
CA ILE A 545 -10.43 36.28 10.61
C ILE A 545 -10.96 34.84 10.70
N ARG A 546 -12.07 34.55 10.00
CA ARG A 546 -12.66 33.22 9.88
C ARG A 546 -11.68 32.19 9.31
N ALA A 547 -10.93 32.54 8.26
CA ALA A 547 -9.91 31.68 7.69
C ALA A 547 -8.77 31.36 8.67
N VAL A 548 -8.27 32.36 9.42
CA VAL A 548 -7.24 32.16 10.46
C VAL A 548 -7.75 31.27 11.59
N GLU A 549 -8.98 31.48 12.05
CA GLU A 549 -9.63 30.64 13.07
C GLU A 549 -9.74 29.18 12.63
N VAL A 550 -10.16 28.92 11.38
CA VAL A 550 -10.25 27.55 10.82
C VAL A 550 -8.87 26.87 10.77
N VAL A 551 -7.82 27.55 10.31
CA VAL A 551 -6.47 26.98 10.24
C VAL A 551 -5.89 26.71 11.63
N ILE A 552 -6.07 27.62 12.59
CA ILE A 552 -5.63 27.42 13.98
C ILE A 552 -6.43 26.27 14.62
N GLY A 553 -7.76 26.25 14.49
CA GLY A 553 -8.61 25.21 15.07
C GLY A 553 -8.29 23.81 14.55
N TYR A 554 -8.09 23.66 13.23
CA TYR A 554 -7.65 22.39 12.65
C TYR A 554 -6.28 21.97 13.20
N THR A 555 -5.32 22.89 13.26
CA THR A 555 -3.95 22.57 13.71
C THR A 555 -3.87 22.26 15.22
N GLU A 556 -4.64 22.98 16.06
CA GLU A 556 -4.82 22.66 17.48
C GLU A 556 -5.49 21.28 17.66
N SER A 557 -6.39 20.87 16.76
CA SER A 557 -7.03 19.54 16.82
C SER A 557 -6.08 18.37 16.47
N VAL A 558 -5.08 18.63 15.62
CA VAL A 558 -4.06 17.64 15.22
C VAL A 558 -2.94 17.55 16.26
N LEU A 559 -2.47 18.67 16.82
CA LEU A 559 -1.31 18.71 17.72
C LEU A 559 -1.69 18.71 19.21
N LEU A 560 -1.94 17.52 19.76
CA LEU A 560 -2.35 17.30 21.16
C LEU A 560 -1.24 16.71 22.04
N VAL A 561 -1.24 17.02 23.35
CA VAL A 561 -0.34 16.37 24.33
C VAL A 561 -0.71 14.91 24.53
N GLU A 562 0.28 14.02 24.47
CA GLU A 562 0.13 12.56 24.43
C GLU A 562 -0.78 12.05 23.28
N GLY A 563 -1.04 12.90 22.29
CA GLY A 563 -1.83 12.56 21.12
C GLY A 563 -1.14 11.61 20.15
N THR A 564 -1.97 10.93 19.36
CA THR A 564 -1.60 10.07 18.23
C THR A 564 -2.09 10.72 16.94
N TYR A 565 -1.23 10.78 15.92
CA TYR A 565 -1.45 11.59 14.72
C TYR A 565 -1.40 10.71 13.46
N ARG A 566 -2.22 11.00 12.45
CA ARG A 566 -2.05 10.43 11.11
C ARG A 566 -1.18 11.36 10.27
N LYS A 567 -0.41 10.77 9.35
CA LYS A 567 0.49 11.53 8.47
C LYS A 567 -0.25 12.55 7.59
N ASN A 568 -1.39 12.15 7.01
CA ASN A 568 -2.17 13.01 6.11
C ASN A 568 -2.65 14.29 6.82
N ASP A 569 -3.16 14.16 8.04
CA ASP A 569 -3.67 15.27 8.85
C ASP A 569 -2.55 16.27 9.18
N GLN A 570 -1.34 15.75 9.46
CA GLN A 570 -0.13 16.55 9.68
C GLN A 570 0.32 17.29 8.40
N ASP A 571 0.31 16.62 7.25
CA ASP A 571 0.68 17.21 5.95
C ASP A 571 -0.35 18.25 5.47
N LEU A 572 -1.64 18.09 5.78
CA LEU A 572 -2.70 19.08 5.50
C LEU A 572 -2.53 20.34 6.37
N ALA A 573 -2.39 20.19 7.69
CA ALA A 573 -2.13 21.31 8.59
C ALA A 573 -0.89 22.11 8.15
N LYS A 574 0.18 21.40 7.78
CA LYS A 574 1.45 21.95 7.27
C LYS A 574 1.29 22.80 6.00
N SER A 575 0.29 22.49 5.17
CA SER A 575 -0.08 23.28 3.98
C SER A 575 -0.91 24.50 4.33
N LEU A 576 -2.00 24.32 5.11
CA LEU A 576 -2.91 25.39 5.52
C LEU A 576 -2.19 26.53 6.27
N VAL A 577 -1.34 26.16 7.24
CA VAL A 577 -0.50 27.06 8.03
C VAL A 577 0.43 27.90 7.13
N LYS A 578 0.97 27.32 6.04
CA LYS A 578 1.81 28.04 5.07
C LYS A 578 0.98 29.05 4.27
N THR A 579 -0.22 28.68 3.83
CA THR A 579 -1.08 29.52 2.97
C THR A 579 -1.57 30.78 3.70
N ILE A 580 -2.00 30.66 4.96
CA ILE A 580 -2.54 31.81 5.71
C ILE A 580 -1.47 32.74 6.29
N ARG A 581 -0.22 32.26 6.42
CA ARG A 581 0.90 32.98 7.07
C ARG A 581 1.09 34.45 6.66
N PRO A 582 0.97 34.86 5.37
CA PRO A 582 1.12 36.26 4.98
C PRO A 582 0.04 37.20 5.57
N PHE A 583 -1.15 36.67 5.85
CA PHE A 583 -2.34 37.46 6.21
C PHE A 583 -2.58 37.56 7.73
N VAL A 584 -1.87 36.79 8.56
CA VAL A 584 -2.19 36.65 10.00
C VAL A 584 -2.06 37.97 10.78
N ASN A 585 -1.24 38.91 10.29
CA ASN A 585 -1.15 40.28 10.83
C ASN A 585 -2.52 41.02 10.83
N LEU A 586 -3.45 40.65 9.95
CA LEU A 586 -4.82 41.19 9.90
C LEU A 586 -5.74 40.61 10.98
N ALA A 587 -5.43 39.41 11.48
CA ALA A 587 -6.21 38.68 12.49
C ALA A 587 -5.66 38.84 13.93
N GLY A 588 -4.41 39.28 14.10
CA GLY A 588 -3.86 39.73 15.38
C GLY A 588 -2.64 38.96 15.88
N GLY A 589 -2.00 39.52 16.93
CA GLY A 589 -0.67 39.09 17.38
C GLY A 589 -0.57 37.65 17.89
N ASP A 590 -1.48 37.20 18.75
CA ASP A 590 -1.47 35.84 19.32
C ASP A 590 -1.62 34.76 18.24
N SER A 591 -2.54 34.97 17.29
CA SER A 591 -2.72 34.13 16.10
C SER A 591 -1.43 34.01 15.28
N SER A 592 -0.66 35.09 15.15
CA SER A 592 0.60 35.12 14.40
C SER A 592 1.66 34.22 15.03
N VAL A 593 1.89 34.34 16.35
CA VAL A 593 2.89 33.52 17.06
C VAL A 593 2.53 32.03 17.04
N LYS A 594 1.24 31.67 17.10
CA LYS A 594 0.78 30.28 16.98
C LYS A 594 1.04 29.70 15.58
N ILE A 595 0.69 30.45 14.53
CA ILE A 595 0.95 30.03 13.14
C ILE A 595 2.46 29.84 12.90
N ASP A 596 3.32 30.70 13.46
CA ASP A 596 4.78 30.55 13.37
C ASP A 596 5.33 29.34 14.15
N LEU A 597 4.79 29.02 15.34
CA LEU A 597 5.11 27.77 16.04
C LEU A 597 4.73 26.56 15.18
N PHE A 598 3.49 26.52 14.70
CA PHE A 598 3.00 25.39 13.91
C PHE A 598 3.79 25.24 12.61
N TYR A 599 4.14 26.35 11.95
CA TYR A 599 4.99 26.34 10.76
C TYR A 599 6.37 25.75 11.07
N THR A 600 7.05 26.25 12.11
CA THR A 600 8.41 25.78 12.46
C THR A 600 8.45 24.31 12.87
N TYR A 601 7.50 23.87 13.70
CA TYR A 601 7.40 22.46 14.10
C TYR A 601 7.09 21.54 12.91
N LEU A 602 6.02 21.83 12.15
CA LEU A 602 5.56 20.96 11.07
C LEU A 602 6.54 20.89 9.88
N TRP A 603 7.27 21.97 9.59
CA TRP A 603 8.23 21.99 8.48
C TRP A 603 9.61 21.44 8.84
N PHE A 604 10.11 21.64 10.06
CA PHE A 604 11.52 21.37 10.39
C PHE A 604 11.74 20.41 11.57
N ASP A 605 10.68 19.87 12.19
CA ASP A 605 10.75 19.07 13.43
C ASP A 605 11.57 19.79 14.51
N TYR A 606 11.34 21.11 14.61
CA TYR A 606 12.09 22.04 15.42
C TYR A 606 11.14 23.00 16.14
N VAL A 607 11.29 23.09 17.46
CA VAL A 607 10.63 24.09 18.29
C VAL A 607 11.72 25.02 18.82
N SER A 608 11.62 26.32 18.52
CA SER A 608 12.56 27.29 19.05
C SER A 608 12.33 27.50 20.55
N ILE A 609 13.39 27.34 21.33
CA ILE A 609 13.43 27.63 22.77
C ILE A 609 12.96 29.08 23.04
N HIS A 610 13.31 30.03 22.17
CA HIS A 610 12.93 31.43 22.32
C HIS A 610 11.43 31.70 22.13
N ILE A 611 10.71 30.87 21.36
CA ILE A 611 9.24 30.98 21.23
C ILE A 611 8.57 30.55 22.55
N ILE A 612 9.07 29.48 23.18
CA ILE A 612 8.59 29.03 24.51
C ILE A 612 8.87 30.12 25.56
N GLN A 613 10.09 30.68 25.57
CA GLN A 613 10.50 31.78 26.46
C GLN A 613 9.67 33.06 26.24
N ALA A 614 9.21 33.34 25.02
CA ALA A 614 8.35 34.50 24.73
C ALA A 614 6.95 34.35 25.36
N TRP A 615 6.38 33.14 25.35
CA TRP A 615 5.10 32.88 26.02
C TRP A 615 5.21 32.75 27.54
N ASP A 616 6.37 32.37 28.11
CA ASP A 616 6.60 32.42 29.57
C ASP A 616 6.55 33.86 30.14
N ARG A 617 6.72 34.89 29.28
CA ARG A 617 6.66 36.31 29.64
C ARG A 617 5.28 36.96 29.40
N ALA A 618 4.27 36.19 29.01
CA ALA A 618 2.99 36.70 28.51
C ALA A 618 1.76 36.21 29.31
N ASN A 619 0.58 36.76 28.98
CA ASN A 619 -0.69 36.48 29.66
C ASN A 619 -1.04 34.98 29.78
N PRO A 620 -1.80 34.58 30.82
CA PRO A 620 -2.18 33.19 31.07
C PRO A 620 -3.00 32.54 29.93
N THR A 621 -3.55 33.35 29.02
CA THR A 621 -4.17 32.89 27.75
C THR A 621 -3.24 32.04 26.90
N HIS A 622 -1.92 32.28 26.92
CA HIS A 622 -0.95 31.57 26.09
C HIS A 622 -0.38 30.30 26.74
N GLN A 623 -0.79 29.97 27.98
CA GLN A 623 -0.24 28.85 28.73
C GLN A 623 -0.43 27.49 28.01
N TYR A 624 -1.55 27.31 27.29
CA TYR A 624 -1.78 26.14 26.43
C TYR A 624 -0.69 26.02 25.35
N ALA A 625 -0.46 27.09 24.58
CA ALA A 625 0.51 27.10 23.48
C ALA A 625 1.94 26.85 24.00
N ARG A 626 2.32 27.46 25.13
CA ARG A 626 3.61 27.18 25.80
C ARG A 626 3.74 25.72 26.23
N THR A 627 2.72 25.16 26.87
CA THR A 627 2.75 23.78 27.38
C THR A 627 2.83 22.78 26.23
N LEU A 628 2.08 23.01 25.14
CA LEU A 628 2.14 22.21 23.92
C LEU A 628 3.51 22.30 23.25
N ALA A 629 4.05 23.50 23.03
CA ALA A 629 5.38 23.68 22.45
C ALA A 629 6.49 23.00 23.27
N SER A 630 6.41 23.11 24.61
CA SER A 630 7.32 22.43 25.54
C SER A 630 7.20 20.90 25.42
N TYR A 631 5.98 20.38 25.33
CA TYR A 631 5.75 18.95 25.12
C TYR A 631 6.30 18.45 23.78
N LEU A 632 6.07 19.17 22.68
CA LEU A 632 6.53 18.78 21.35
C LEU A 632 8.07 18.72 21.28
N LEU A 633 8.76 19.64 21.96
CA LEU A 633 10.22 19.61 22.13
C LEU A 633 10.68 18.35 22.89
N ILE A 634 9.98 17.97 23.97
CA ILE A 634 10.37 16.86 24.87
C ILE A 634 9.98 15.48 24.31
N LYS A 635 8.83 15.35 23.61
CA LYS A 635 8.27 14.08 23.10
C LYS A 635 9.23 13.32 22.18
N ARG A 636 10.15 14.05 21.51
CA ARG A 636 11.07 13.55 20.48
C ARG A 636 11.95 12.38 20.94
N LYS A 637 12.18 12.19 22.26
CA LYS A 637 13.04 11.16 22.90
C LYS A 637 14.51 11.15 22.44
N SER A 638 14.89 11.96 21.47
CA SER A 638 16.25 12.31 21.13
C SER A 638 16.83 13.20 22.23
N TRP A 639 17.23 12.60 23.36
CA TRP A 639 18.00 13.25 24.42
C TRP A 639 19.48 13.27 23.98
N PRO A 640 20.02 14.40 23.47
CA PRO A 640 21.26 14.34 22.70
C PRO A 640 22.46 14.34 23.64
N ARG A 641 23.23 13.25 23.63
CA ARG A 641 24.34 13.01 24.56
C ARG A 641 25.50 14.01 24.43
N ASN A 642 25.54 14.77 23.33
CA ASN A 642 26.65 15.61 22.88
C ASN A 642 26.26 17.11 22.76
N TYR A 643 25.26 17.60 23.51
CA TYR A 643 24.91 19.03 23.48
C TYR A 643 25.97 19.92 24.15
N PRO A 644 26.15 21.18 23.69
CA PRO A 644 26.81 22.22 24.46
C PRO A 644 26.12 22.46 25.81
N LEU A 645 26.90 22.88 26.81
CA LEU A 645 26.45 23.02 28.19
C LEU A 645 25.23 23.95 28.33
N GLU A 646 25.25 25.13 27.71
CA GLU A 646 24.21 26.15 27.83
C GLU A 646 22.86 25.66 27.27
N THR A 647 22.84 25.13 26.05
CA THR A 647 21.64 24.58 25.41
C THR A 647 21.05 23.40 26.19
N LEU A 648 21.90 22.57 26.81
CA LEU A 648 21.46 21.48 27.68
C LEU A 648 20.77 22.01 28.95
N LEU A 649 21.28 23.08 29.55
CA LEU A 649 20.69 23.71 30.75
C LEU A 649 19.34 24.37 30.44
N GLU A 650 19.20 25.09 29.32
CA GLU A 650 17.91 25.65 28.87
C GLU A 650 16.85 24.56 28.66
N TYR A 651 17.23 23.45 28.00
CA TYR A 651 16.34 22.33 27.74
C TYR A 651 15.82 21.67 29.04
N ILE A 652 16.69 21.53 30.05
CA ILE A 652 16.33 21.05 31.38
C ILE A 652 15.37 22.05 32.08
N GLY A 653 15.53 23.35 31.86
CA GLY A 653 14.61 24.39 32.31
C GLY A 653 13.18 24.24 31.72
N ILE A 654 13.07 23.98 30.42
CA ILE A 654 11.76 23.76 29.77
C ILE A 654 11.06 22.52 30.33
N LEU A 655 11.81 21.43 30.56
CA LEU A 655 11.28 20.23 31.19
C LEU A 655 10.74 20.50 32.61
N LYS A 656 11.40 21.37 33.39
CA LYS A 656 10.94 21.82 34.70
C LYS A 656 9.61 22.58 34.61
N SER A 657 9.46 23.47 33.63
CA SER A 657 8.24 24.25 33.38
C SER A 657 7.06 23.34 32.96
N TYR A 658 7.26 22.49 31.94
CA TYR A 658 6.27 21.50 31.50
C TYR A 658 5.79 20.56 32.62
N LYS A 659 6.71 20.07 33.46
CA LYS A 659 6.39 19.24 34.63
C LYS A 659 5.43 19.97 35.58
N ALA A 660 5.60 21.28 35.80
CA ALA A 660 4.72 22.06 36.66
C ALA A 660 3.31 22.22 36.08
N ASP A 661 3.18 22.52 34.78
CA ASP A 661 1.89 22.68 34.10
C ASP A 661 1.04 21.40 34.12
N ILE A 662 1.65 20.24 33.86
CA ILE A 662 0.96 18.94 33.93
C ILE A 662 0.64 18.55 35.38
N MET A 663 1.54 18.81 36.33
CA MET A 663 1.25 18.59 37.76
C MET A 663 0.09 19.46 38.26
N ARG A 664 -0.14 20.65 37.68
CA ARG A 664 -1.32 21.47 37.98
C ARG A 664 -2.63 20.83 37.51
N ILE A 665 -2.66 20.18 36.34
CA ILE A 665 -3.84 19.41 35.89
C ILE A 665 -4.08 18.24 36.87
N ILE A 666 -3.04 17.48 37.20
CA ILE A 666 -3.12 16.30 38.07
C ILE A 666 -3.63 16.66 39.48
N ARG A 667 -3.24 17.82 40.01
CA ARG A 667 -3.60 18.30 41.35
C ARG A 667 -4.94 19.04 41.43
N ALA A 668 -5.63 19.29 40.32
CA ALA A 668 -6.95 19.95 40.33
C ALA A 668 -8.07 19.02 40.82
N ASP A 669 -9.15 19.58 41.37
CA ASP A 669 -10.31 18.83 41.87
C ASP A 669 -11.26 18.33 40.77
N GLN A 670 -11.34 19.05 39.64
CA GLN A 670 -12.08 18.64 38.44
C GLN A 670 -11.26 18.94 37.17
N PRO A 671 -10.29 18.08 36.78
CA PRO A 671 -9.51 18.24 35.56
C PRO A 671 -10.33 18.50 34.28
N CYS A 672 -11.49 17.84 34.11
CA CYS A 672 -12.38 18.01 32.97
C CYS A 672 -13.03 19.39 32.87
N ALA A 673 -13.14 20.11 34.00
CA ALA A 673 -13.68 21.47 34.06
C ALA A 673 -12.65 22.56 33.69
N LEU A 674 -11.36 22.21 33.54
CA LEU A 674 -10.31 23.15 33.16
C LEU A 674 -10.27 23.35 31.63
N PRO A 675 -10.55 24.56 31.08
CA PRO A 675 -10.45 24.82 29.64
C PRO A 675 -9.02 24.60 29.11
N PHE A 676 -8.02 24.79 29.97
CA PHE A 676 -6.62 24.45 29.70
C PHE A 676 -6.42 22.96 29.41
N ALA A 677 -7.05 22.06 30.17
CA ALA A 677 -6.93 20.61 29.96
C ALA A 677 -7.75 20.14 28.75
N GLN A 678 -8.95 20.69 28.57
CA GLN A 678 -9.82 20.49 27.40
C GLN A 678 -9.05 20.73 26.09
N LYS A 679 -8.40 21.90 25.95
CA LYS A 679 -7.56 22.20 24.79
C LYS A 679 -6.29 21.34 24.71
N LEU A 680 -5.56 21.17 25.81
CA LEU A 680 -4.26 20.46 25.81
C LEU A 680 -4.37 18.99 25.40
N LEU A 681 -5.52 18.36 25.67
CA LEU A 681 -5.74 16.92 25.48
C LEU A 681 -6.87 16.62 24.46
N GLY A 682 -7.49 17.63 23.86
CA GLY A 682 -8.41 17.49 22.73
C GLY A 682 -9.78 16.91 23.09
N PHE A 683 -10.47 17.53 24.04
CA PHE A 683 -11.86 17.20 24.37
C PHE A 683 -12.68 18.46 24.68
N THR A 684 -13.96 18.46 24.31
CA THR A 684 -14.86 19.63 24.37
C THR A 684 -16.23 19.24 24.92
N PRO A 685 -16.88 20.09 25.73
CA PRO A 685 -18.21 19.78 26.27
C PRO A 685 -19.29 19.80 25.16
N ILE A 686 -20.33 18.99 25.34
CA ILE A 686 -21.54 19.00 24.53
C ILE A 686 -22.59 19.82 25.28
N GLU A 687 -23.09 20.89 24.67
CA GLU A 687 -24.16 21.70 25.24
C GLU A 687 -25.45 20.87 25.31
N SER A 688 -25.88 20.54 26.53
CA SER A 688 -27.05 19.71 26.82
C SER A 688 -27.78 20.27 28.04
N PRO A 689 -29.12 20.44 28.02
CA PRO A 689 -29.88 21.07 29.12
C PRO A 689 -30.08 20.15 30.34
N SER A 690 -29.24 19.13 30.53
CA SER A 690 -29.31 18.13 31.60
C SER A 690 -28.05 18.17 32.46
N SER A 691 -28.18 17.94 33.76
CA SER A 691 -27.15 18.13 34.80
C SER A 691 -25.94 17.17 34.77
N SER A 692 -25.69 16.48 33.66
CA SER A 692 -24.53 15.62 33.42
C SER A 692 -23.66 16.18 32.30
N LEU A 693 -22.47 16.68 32.64
CA LEU A 693 -21.49 17.17 31.66
C LEU A 693 -21.02 16.03 30.75
N ALA A 694 -21.46 16.10 29.50
CA ALA A 694 -21.07 15.23 28.40
C ALA A 694 -20.01 15.92 27.53
N PHE A 695 -19.13 15.13 26.89
CA PHE A 695 -18.00 15.62 26.12
C PHE A 695 -17.79 14.81 24.82
N THR A 696 -17.38 15.50 23.76
CA THR A 696 -16.75 14.92 22.57
C THR A 696 -15.24 14.89 22.74
N VAL A 697 -14.59 13.83 22.25
CA VAL A 697 -13.13 13.61 22.37
C VAL A 697 -12.56 13.39 20.98
N LEU A 698 -11.53 14.16 20.61
CA LEU A 698 -10.89 14.09 19.28
C LEU A 698 -10.23 12.73 19.07
N GLN A 699 -10.29 12.18 17.85
CA GLN A 699 -9.83 10.80 17.57
C GLN A 699 -8.35 10.57 17.92
N GLY A 700 -7.50 11.59 17.77
CA GLY A 700 -6.08 11.53 18.15
C GLY A 700 -5.80 11.69 19.66
N SER A 701 -6.80 11.99 20.49
CA SER A 701 -6.65 12.26 21.93
C SER A 701 -6.12 11.07 22.73
N LEU A 702 -5.31 11.37 23.76
CA LEU A 702 -4.96 10.48 24.86
C LEU A 702 -6.18 9.73 25.42
N ILE A 703 -7.30 10.42 25.60
CA ILE A 703 -8.49 9.90 26.28
C ILE A 703 -9.11 8.74 25.48
N ASN A 704 -9.33 8.94 24.18
CA ASN A 704 -9.81 7.89 23.26
C ASN A 704 -8.89 6.67 23.24
N HIS A 705 -7.56 6.86 23.23
CA HIS A 705 -6.61 5.74 23.27
C HIS A 705 -6.66 5.00 24.61
N ALA A 706 -6.80 5.71 25.73
CA ALA A 706 -6.78 5.14 27.08
C ALA A 706 -7.99 4.25 27.37
N ALA A 707 -9.21 4.67 27.01
CA ALA A 707 -10.42 3.88 27.28
C ALA A 707 -10.65 2.71 26.30
N SER A 708 -9.62 2.20 25.65
CA SER A 708 -9.63 0.86 25.01
C SER A 708 -9.96 -0.29 25.98
N ARG A 709 -10.27 0.01 27.26
CA ARG A 709 -10.71 -0.89 28.33
C ARG A 709 -12.05 -0.52 28.99
N VAL A 710 -12.72 0.55 28.55
CA VAL A 710 -14.05 0.97 29.08
C VAL A 710 -14.99 1.28 27.89
N ILE A 711 -16.26 0.88 27.99
CA ILE A 711 -17.15 0.79 26.82
C ILE A 711 -17.61 2.18 26.35
N ALA A 712 -16.91 2.76 25.38
CA ALA A 712 -17.32 3.97 24.66
C ALA A 712 -18.56 3.71 23.79
N ARG A 713 -19.77 3.83 24.36
CA ARG A 713 -21.02 3.77 23.61
C ARG A 713 -21.24 5.10 22.86
N HIS A 714 -21.17 5.06 21.54
CA HIS A 714 -21.55 6.14 20.62
C HIS A 714 -20.74 7.45 20.71
N GLY A 715 -19.47 7.39 21.15
CA GLY A 715 -18.51 8.51 21.01
C GLY A 715 -18.63 9.66 22.01
N THR A 716 -19.62 9.63 22.90
CA THR A 716 -19.84 10.63 23.95
C THR A 716 -19.32 10.13 25.31
N TRP A 717 -18.70 11.03 26.07
CA TRP A 717 -18.02 10.76 27.34
C TRP A 717 -18.60 11.56 28.49
N SER A 718 -18.63 11.05 29.73
CA SER A 718 -18.97 11.88 30.90
C SER A 718 -17.73 12.50 31.54
N GLY A 719 -17.88 13.67 32.17
CA GLY A 719 -16.79 14.34 32.88
C GLY A 719 -16.13 13.48 33.97
N ARG A 720 -16.88 12.56 34.59
CA ARG A 720 -16.32 11.62 35.59
C ARG A 720 -15.41 10.57 34.97
N ASP A 721 -15.73 10.11 33.76
CA ASP A 721 -14.90 9.13 33.04
C ASP A 721 -13.61 9.80 32.56
N ILE A 722 -13.70 11.04 32.09
CA ILE A 722 -12.54 11.86 31.74
C ILE A 722 -11.67 12.12 32.99
N ASP A 723 -12.24 12.56 34.11
CA ASP A 723 -11.48 12.79 35.34
C ASP A 723 -10.80 11.50 35.86
N ALA A 724 -11.46 10.34 35.76
CA ALA A 724 -10.85 9.06 36.09
C ALA A 724 -9.65 8.75 35.18
N VAL A 725 -9.82 8.85 33.85
CA VAL A 725 -8.76 8.63 32.86
C VAL A 725 -7.61 9.61 33.04
N LEU A 726 -7.87 10.90 33.30
CA LEU A 726 -6.83 11.91 33.50
C LEU A 726 -6.07 11.71 34.82
N ARG A 727 -6.75 11.34 35.90
CA ARG A 727 -6.11 11.02 37.20
C ARG A 727 -5.32 9.72 37.17
N GLU A 728 -5.69 8.77 36.30
CA GLU A 728 -4.95 7.52 36.13
C GLU A 728 -3.78 7.65 35.14
N GLU A 729 -3.99 8.18 33.94
CA GLU A 729 -3.01 8.14 32.85
C GLU A 729 -2.01 9.31 32.84
N LEU A 730 -2.40 10.55 33.22
CA LEU A 730 -1.44 11.66 33.22
C LEU A 730 -0.30 11.44 34.23
N PRO A 731 -0.52 10.96 35.47
CA PRO A 731 0.57 10.66 36.39
C PRO A 731 1.47 9.52 35.88
N LYS A 732 0.91 8.47 35.27
CA LYS A 732 1.70 7.38 34.66
C LYS A 732 2.58 7.90 33.53
N ARG A 733 2.03 8.71 32.62
CA ARG A 733 2.75 9.22 31.44
C ARG A 733 3.78 10.27 31.82
N LEU A 734 3.47 11.14 32.77
CA LEU A 734 4.46 12.05 33.37
C LEU A 734 5.57 11.26 34.09
N ASN A 735 5.25 10.22 34.87
CA ASN A 735 6.25 9.39 35.53
C ASN A 735 7.08 8.57 34.51
N SER A 736 6.48 8.10 33.41
CA SER A 736 7.18 7.43 32.30
C SER A 736 8.10 8.38 31.53
N LEU A 737 7.70 9.64 31.35
CA LEU A 737 8.54 10.69 30.77
C LEU A 737 9.70 11.05 31.71
N ILE A 738 9.44 11.17 33.01
CA ILE A 738 10.48 11.38 34.04
C ILE A 738 11.41 10.17 34.15
N ALA A 739 10.92 8.94 33.98
CA ALA A 739 11.74 7.72 33.95
C ALA A 739 12.60 7.61 32.68
N SER A 740 12.03 7.97 31.53
CA SER A 740 12.74 8.11 30.25
C SER A 740 13.83 9.19 30.34
N TRP A 741 13.51 10.33 30.96
CA TRP A 741 14.47 11.38 31.28
C TRP A 741 15.55 10.88 32.24
N HIS A 742 15.21 10.26 33.37
CA HIS A 742 16.19 9.69 34.31
C HIS A 742 17.16 8.72 33.62
N SER A 743 16.63 7.81 32.79
CA SER A 743 17.42 6.84 32.03
C SER A 743 18.33 7.50 30.99
N ALA A 744 17.83 8.52 30.29
CA ALA A 744 18.59 9.27 29.29
C ALA A 744 19.59 10.24 29.92
N ALA A 745 19.23 10.87 31.03
CA ALA A 745 20.04 11.77 31.83
C ALA A 745 21.23 11.00 32.41
N LEU A 746 21.03 9.79 32.96
CA LEU A 746 22.11 8.89 33.37
C LEU A 746 23.02 8.49 32.20
N ALA A 747 22.52 8.53 30.96
CA ALA A 747 23.24 8.20 29.73
C ALA A 747 23.80 9.41 28.97
N LEU A 748 23.78 10.61 29.56
CA LEU A 748 24.51 11.77 29.04
C LEU A 748 26.02 11.57 29.23
N ASN A 749 26.82 12.05 28.29
CA ASN A 749 28.29 11.96 28.41
C ASN A 749 28.81 12.68 29.67
N TYR A 750 28.10 13.73 30.11
CA TYR A 750 28.35 14.49 31.33
C TYR A 750 28.16 13.69 32.64
N THR A 751 27.33 12.64 32.63
CA THR A 751 26.93 11.91 33.85
C THR A 751 27.46 10.47 33.91
N GLN A 752 27.92 9.94 32.77
CA GLN A 752 28.52 8.61 32.70
C GLN A 752 29.92 8.60 33.33
N PRO A 753 30.32 7.49 33.99
CA PRO A 753 31.68 7.28 34.47
C PRO A 753 32.68 7.35 33.31
N LEU A 754 33.90 7.79 33.61
CA LEU A 754 34.99 7.78 32.65
C LEU A 754 35.47 6.34 32.42
N HIS A 755 35.16 5.79 31.25
CA HIS A 755 35.61 4.46 30.82
C HIS A 755 37.10 4.47 30.49
N PHE A 756 37.94 4.19 31.48
CA PHE A 756 39.33 3.82 31.24
C PHE A 756 39.39 2.46 30.57
N ALA A 757 39.80 2.42 29.31
CA ALA A 757 40.13 1.17 28.64
C ALA A 757 41.37 0.56 29.30
N PRO A 758 41.33 -0.69 29.79
CA PRO A 758 42.54 -1.41 30.14
C PRO A 758 43.26 -1.74 28.83
N THR A 759 44.23 -0.90 28.44
CA THR A 759 45.16 -1.26 27.37
C THR A 759 45.85 -2.56 27.78
N PRO A 760 45.88 -3.60 26.91
CA PRO A 760 46.61 -4.82 27.22
C PRO A 760 48.07 -4.42 27.45
N TYR A 761 48.62 -4.74 28.63
CA TYR A 761 49.93 -4.27 29.09
C TYR A 761 51.09 -4.99 28.37
N ALA A 762 51.14 -4.82 27.05
CA ALA A 762 52.14 -5.37 26.14
C ALA A 762 52.70 -4.25 25.26
N HIS A 763 53.97 -3.93 25.51
CA HIS A 763 54.88 -3.07 24.73
C HIS A 763 54.80 -1.54 24.88
N SER A 764 56.00 -0.95 24.71
CA SER A 764 56.44 0.44 24.80
C SER A 764 56.29 1.19 26.15
N PRO A 765 57.36 1.86 26.64
CA PRO A 765 57.22 3.05 27.46
C PRO A 765 56.85 4.27 26.57
N CYS A 766 56.46 5.37 27.21
CA CYS A 766 56.21 6.67 26.56
C CYS A 766 55.10 6.66 25.48
N GLN A 767 53.86 6.42 25.90
CA GLN A 767 52.81 7.36 25.53
C GLN A 767 52.56 8.24 26.75
N SER A 768 52.51 9.55 26.54
CA SER A 768 52.11 10.51 27.57
C SER A 768 50.59 10.53 27.72
N SER A 769 50.07 11.29 28.70
CA SER A 769 48.63 11.52 28.90
C SER A 769 47.98 12.37 27.79
N GLN A 770 48.44 12.25 26.54
CA GLN A 770 47.76 12.84 25.38
C GLN A 770 46.46 12.08 25.10
N ALA A 771 45.34 12.77 25.35
CA ALA A 771 44.03 12.48 24.81
C ALA A 771 43.39 11.11 25.17
N VAL A 772 43.13 10.91 26.47
CA VAL A 772 41.70 10.70 26.82
C VAL A 772 41.08 12.09 26.92
N ALA A 773 40.74 12.66 25.76
CA ALA A 773 40.15 14.00 25.70
C ALA A 773 38.71 13.92 26.22
N ASP A 774 38.42 14.43 27.43
CA ASP A 774 37.04 14.56 27.91
C ASP A 774 36.32 15.63 27.08
N PRO A 775 35.36 15.27 26.19
CA PRO A 775 34.72 16.25 25.31
C PRO A 775 33.69 17.12 26.05
N THR A 776 33.51 16.91 27.36
CA THR A 776 32.39 17.45 28.15
C THR A 776 32.79 18.49 29.20
N GLY A 777 33.97 19.10 29.07
CA GLY A 777 34.35 20.27 29.89
C GLY A 777 34.73 19.95 31.34
N GLY A 778 35.12 18.70 31.62
CA GLY A 778 35.69 18.31 32.91
C GLY A 778 34.70 18.24 34.06
N CYS A 779 35.23 17.94 35.24
CA CYS A 779 34.47 17.58 36.45
C CYS A 779 33.42 18.65 36.85
N ALA A 780 33.75 19.94 36.72
CA ALA A 780 32.86 21.04 37.09
C ALA A 780 31.59 21.14 36.21
N ALA A 781 31.73 21.05 34.88
CA ALA A 781 30.59 21.10 33.96
C ALA A 781 29.65 19.90 34.15
N ARG A 782 30.24 18.71 34.37
CA ARG A 782 29.55 17.47 34.71
C ARG A 782 28.66 17.62 35.96
N ILE A 783 29.19 18.23 37.03
CA ILE A 783 28.46 18.46 38.28
C ILE A 783 27.32 19.47 38.13
N HIS A 784 27.50 20.53 37.34
CA HIS A 784 26.40 21.49 37.04
C HIS A 784 25.22 20.79 36.35
N VAL A 785 25.48 19.98 35.32
CA VAL A 785 24.44 19.20 34.62
C VAL A 785 23.69 18.29 35.61
N ILE A 786 24.42 17.54 36.45
CA ILE A 786 23.80 16.65 37.46
C ILE A 786 22.89 17.44 38.42
N SER A 787 23.31 18.62 38.87
CA SER A 787 22.48 19.45 39.77
C SER A 787 21.13 19.82 39.13
N LYS A 788 21.10 20.29 37.88
CA LYS A 788 19.83 20.63 37.20
C LYS A 788 18.99 19.39 36.85
N VAL A 789 19.63 18.26 36.55
CA VAL A 789 18.95 16.96 36.42
C VAL A 789 18.23 16.61 37.72
N LEU A 790 18.90 16.71 38.88
CA LEU A 790 18.31 16.39 40.19
C LEU A 790 17.11 17.29 40.52
N GLU A 791 17.15 18.59 40.18
CA GLU A 791 15.96 19.48 40.31
C GLU A 791 14.76 18.99 39.48
N THR A 792 14.99 18.54 38.24
CA THR A 792 13.89 18.06 37.37
C THR A 792 13.40 16.67 37.73
N LEU A 793 14.22 15.85 38.38
CA LEU A 793 13.80 14.56 38.93
C LEU A 793 13.05 14.70 40.27
N ASP A 794 13.31 15.74 41.07
CA ASP A 794 12.69 15.94 42.40
C ASP A 794 11.14 15.95 42.39
N VAL A 795 10.51 15.12 43.23
CA VAL A 795 9.03 14.93 43.26
C VAL A 795 8.41 15.18 44.64
N LYS A 796 8.95 16.15 45.40
CA LYS A 796 8.43 16.60 46.71
C LYS A 796 6.87 16.71 46.74
N GLY A 797 6.23 15.84 47.55
CA GLY A 797 4.84 15.96 47.96
C GLY A 797 3.76 15.40 47.03
N ASN A 798 3.95 14.23 46.42
CA ASN A 798 2.94 13.56 45.58
C ASN A 798 2.57 12.14 46.09
N GLY A 799 1.42 11.62 45.64
CA GLY A 799 0.79 10.39 46.15
C GLY A 799 1.33 9.06 45.57
N LYS A 800 0.61 7.96 45.88
CA LYS A 800 0.98 6.52 45.79
C LYS A 800 1.61 5.96 44.48
N HIS A 801 1.80 6.75 43.43
CA HIS A 801 2.21 6.27 42.10
C HIS A 801 3.42 6.98 41.48
N GLN A 802 4.20 7.74 42.26
CA GLN A 802 5.43 8.38 41.79
C GLN A 802 6.64 7.98 42.62
N THR A 803 7.76 7.78 41.92
CA THR A 803 9.05 7.34 42.47
C THR A 803 10.07 8.47 42.38
N ASP A 804 10.75 8.79 43.49
CA ASP A 804 11.80 9.82 43.49
C ASP A 804 13.09 9.29 42.84
N TYR A 805 13.20 9.48 41.53
CA TYR A 805 14.37 9.13 40.72
C TYR A 805 15.62 9.97 41.03
N ALA A 806 15.56 10.98 41.91
CA ALA A 806 16.74 11.71 42.39
C ALA A 806 17.45 10.98 43.54
N VAL A 807 16.72 10.15 44.31
CA VAL A 807 17.27 9.38 45.46
C VAL A 807 17.22 7.86 45.21
N SER A 808 16.37 7.39 44.29
CA SER A 808 16.20 5.96 43.96
C SER A 808 17.52 5.26 43.61
N GLY A 809 17.77 4.12 44.28
CA GLY A 809 18.87 3.21 43.95
C GLY A 809 20.27 3.81 44.07
N TYR A 810 20.44 4.94 44.78
CA TYR A 810 21.71 5.66 45.00
C TYR A 810 22.54 5.98 43.74
N LEU A 811 21.98 5.83 42.53
CA LEU A 811 22.70 5.92 41.25
C LEU A 811 23.36 7.28 41.01
N TRP A 812 22.72 8.38 41.43
CA TRP A 812 23.31 9.71 41.32
C TRP A 812 24.47 9.95 42.29
N LEU A 813 24.47 9.25 43.43
CA LEU A 813 25.61 9.24 44.35
C LEU A 813 26.75 8.39 43.79
N GLU A 814 26.46 7.25 43.13
CA GLU A 814 27.46 6.53 42.34
C GLU A 814 28.05 7.42 41.25
N ARG A 815 27.24 8.12 40.45
CA ARG A 815 27.75 8.98 39.35
C ARG A 815 28.63 10.13 39.85
N ILE A 816 28.20 10.84 40.89
CA ILE A 816 29.01 11.94 41.47
C ILE A 816 30.31 11.37 42.07
N TYR A 817 30.28 10.19 42.68
CA TYR A 817 31.49 9.50 43.14
C TYR A 817 32.41 9.11 41.98
N GLU A 818 31.92 8.42 40.94
CA GLU A 818 32.68 7.97 39.77
C GLU A 818 33.30 9.12 38.95
N ILE A 819 32.73 10.32 39.03
CA ILE A 819 33.24 11.55 38.39
C ILE A 819 34.36 12.22 39.20
N ILE A 820 34.49 11.92 40.49
CA ILE A 820 35.46 12.51 41.42
C ILE A 820 36.58 11.51 41.80
N HIS A 821 36.26 10.22 41.91
CA HIS A 821 37.13 9.13 42.36
C HIS A 821 37.28 8.11 41.23
N LEU A 822 38.40 8.13 40.53
CA LEU A 822 38.59 7.41 39.27
C LEU A 822 39.12 5.98 39.51
N VAL A 823 38.70 5.04 38.66
CA VAL A 823 38.99 3.60 38.82
C VAL A 823 40.50 3.28 38.79
N ASN A 824 41.32 4.15 38.22
CA ASN A 824 42.78 4.06 38.24
C ASN A 824 43.44 4.42 39.60
N GLY A 825 42.80 5.25 40.44
CA GLY A 825 43.35 5.82 41.68
C GLY A 825 43.49 7.34 41.70
N GLU A 826 43.18 7.98 40.56
CA GLU A 826 43.28 9.43 40.33
C GLU A 826 42.02 10.17 40.82
N LEU A 827 42.15 11.47 41.08
CA LEU A 827 41.09 12.31 41.67
C LEU A 827 40.74 13.51 40.77
N GLY A 828 39.45 13.66 40.47
CA GLY A 828 38.93 14.68 39.55
C GLY A 828 38.97 16.11 40.11
N SER A 829 39.35 17.08 39.26
CA SER A 829 39.46 18.49 39.66
C SER A 829 38.10 19.21 39.72
N ILE A 830 37.50 19.19 40.91
CA ILE A 830 36.21 19.84 41.22
C ILE A 830 36.31 21.35 41.48
N HIS A 831 37.52 21.92 41.66
CA HIS A 831 37.67 23.30 42.14
C HIS A 831 37.11 24.36 41.17
N SER A 832 37.18 24.08 39.87
CA SER A 832 36.63 24.92 38.79
C SER A 832 35.10 25.07 38.80
N LEU A 833 34.39 24.42 39.74
CA LEU A 833 32.96 24.66 39.96
C LEU A 833 32.67 26.06 40.50
N ARG A 834 33.62 26.67 41.23
CA ARG A 834 33.48 28.02 41.81
C ARG A 834 33.40 29.15 40.78
N THR A 835 33.79 28.89 39.53
CA THR A 835 33.75 29.88 38.43
C THR A 835 32.51 29.73 37.52
N VAL A 836 31.50 28.98 37.95
CA VAL A 836 30.24 28.78 37.20
C VAL A 836 29.20 29.81 37.66
N PRO A 837 28.50 30.54 36.77
CA PRO A 837 27.56 31.61 37.17
C PRO A 837 26.44 31.17 38.12
N ASP A 838 25.92 29.96 37.95
CA ASP A 838 24.81 29.40 38.73
C ASP A 838 25.21 28.82 40.10
N PHE A 839 26.43 29.12 40.59
CA PHE A 839 27.06 28.44 41.72
C PHE A 839 26.18 28.30 42.96
N GLU A 840 25.43 29.34 43.37
CA GLU A 840 24.58 29.24 44.57
C GLU A 840 23.30 28.41 44.38
N ALA A 841 22.74 28.38 43.17
CA ALA A 841 21.63 27.47 42.86
C ALA A 841 22.12 26.01 42.85
N ILE A 842 23.32 25.78 42.30
CA ILE A 842 24.01 24.48 42.31
C ILE A 842 24.35 24.06 43.75
N SER A 843 24.92 24.97 44.56
CA SER A 843 25.32 24.73 45.94
C SER A 843 24.11 24.38 46.80
N GLY A 844 23.02 25.15 46.67
CA GLY A 844 21.75 24.91 47.33
C GLY A 844 21.15 23.56 46.93
N CYS A 845 21.01 23.29 45.63
CA CYS A 845 20.45 22.03 45.12
C CYS A 845 21.25 20.80 45.61
N LEU A 846 22.58 20.82 45.49
CA LEU A 846 23.43 19.71 45.91
C LEU A 846 23.45 19.55 47.44
N ARG A 847 23.35 20.64 48.22
CA ARG A 847 23.21 20.62 49.68
C ARG A 847 21.87 19.99 50.10
N ASP A 848 20.77 20.43 49.50
CA ASP A 848 19.42 19.88 49.69
C ASP A 848 19.37 18.39 49.35
N TRP A 849 19.97 18.01 48.20
CA TRP A 849 19.99 16.64 47.73
C TRP A 849 20.89 15.74 48.57
N LEU A 850 22.11 16.16 48.94
CA LEU A 850 22.98 15.40 49.84
C LEU A 850 22.33 15.18 51.21
N THR A 851 21.61 16.18 51.74
CA THR A 851 20.89 16.09 53.02
C THR A 851 19.72 15.12 52.93
N ARG A 852 18.90 15.20 51.87
CA ARG A 852 17.81 14.24 51.62
C ARG A 852 18.32 12.83 51.33
N SER A 853 19.42 12.70 50.59
CA SER A 853 20.08 11.42 50.32
C SER A 853 20.53 10.78 51.62
N TRP A 854 21.17 11.54 52.52
CA TRP A 854 21.60 11.07 53.84
C TRP A 854 20.41 10.57 54.68
N ALA A 855 19.34 11.36 54.76
CA ALA A 855 18.11 10.96 55.44
C ALA A 855 17.46 9.70 54.83
N GLY A 856 17.61 9.49 53.52
CA GLY A 856 17.12 8.31 52.81
C GLY A 856 17.87 7.01 53.13
N LEU A 857 19.19 7.08 53.40
CA LEU A 857 20.09 5.89 53.48
C LEU A 857 19.63 4.80 54.47
N PHE A 858 18.95 5.20 55.54
CA PHE A 858 18.57 4.31 56.64
C PHE A 858 17.07 3.96 56.68
N THR A 859 16.28 4.45 55.72
CA THR A 859 14.82 4.22 55.64
C THR A 859 14.43 2.77 55.30
N SER A 860 15.33 2.01 54.68
CA SER A 860 15.09 0.64 54.19
C SER A 860 15.67 -0.46 55.08
N GLY A 861 16.18 -0.10 56.27
CA GLY A 861 16.90 -1.01 57.15
C GLY A 861 18.41 -1.07 56.88
N TYR A 862 19.16 -1.71 57.77
CA TYR A 862 20.62 -1.75 57.71
C TYR A 862 21.11 -2.88 56.80
N SER A 863 21.95 -2.57 55.82
CA SER A 863 22.48 -3.53 54.83
C SER A 863 23.90 -3.21 54.39
N ALA A 864 24.54 -4.16 53.68
CA ALA A 864 25.81 -3.99 52.98
C ALA A 864 25.79 -2.80 52.00
N ASP A 865 24.68 -2.65 51.29
CA ASP A 865 24.45 -1.59 50.33
C ASP A 865 24.38 -0.23 51.09
N SER A 866 23.75 -0.19 52.28
CA SER A 866 23.69 1.00 53.15
C SER A 866 25.08 1.45 53.66
N VAL A 867 25.96 0.52 54.04
CA VAL A 867 27.35 0.86 54.45
C VAL A 867 28.13 1.43 53.26
N THR A 868 27.97 0.82 52.08
CA THR A 868 28.59 1.29 50.84
C THR A 868 28.13 2.71 50.50
N GLN A 869 26.82 2.96 50.53
CA GLN A 869 26.24 4.29 50.30
C GLN A 869 26.74 5.34 51.30
N MET A 870 26.87 4.98 52.57
CA MET A 870 27.42 5.84 53.61
C MET A 870 28.89 6.22 53.32
N LEU A 871 29.73 5.26 52.92
CA LEU A 871 31.13 5.53 52.56
C LEU A 871 31.25 6.36 51.27
N LEU A 872 30.40 6.09 50.27
CA LEU A 872 30.27 6.91 49.05
C LEU A 872 29.92 8.37 49.42
N HIS A 873 28.93 8.56 50.31
CA HIS A 873 28.49 9.88 50.77
C HIS A 873 29.62 10.66 51.45
N PHE A 874 30.34 10.03 52.39
CA PHE A 874 31.51 10.63 53.03
C PHE A 874 32.64 10.98 52.03
N LEU A 875 32.96 10.11 51.06
CA LEU A 875 34.00 10.36 50.06
C LEU A 875 33.62 11.50 49.09
N VAL A 876 32.36 11.56 48.66
CA VAL A 876 31.81 12.64 47.84
C VAL A 876 31.82 13.97 48.61
N GLN A 877 31.26 14.01 49.82
CA GLN A 877 31.19 15.24 50.62
C GLN A 877 32.57 15.74 51.04
N SER A 878 33.49 14.85 51.45
CA SER A 878 34.88 15.25 51.78
C SER A 878 35.60 15.91 50.61
N SER A 879 35.21 15.59 49.38
CA SER A 879 35.76 16.23 48.19
C SER A 879 35.16 17.63 48.04
N PHE A 880 33.84 17.76 48.16
CA PHE A 880 33.13 19.04 48.11
C PHE A 880 33.36 19.98 49.31
N GLN A 881 33.99 19.53 50.40
CA GLN A 881 34.07 20.29 51.65
C GLN A 881 34.64 21.70 51.48
N GLY A 882 35.78 21.86 50.79
CA GLY A 882 36.39 23.17 50.52
C GLY A 882 35.66 24.03 49.46
N ILE A 883 34.49 23.60 48.98
CA ILE A 883 33.76 24.22 47.86
C ILE A 883 32.32 24.55 48.26
N LEU A 884 31.53 23.58 48.69
CA LEU A 884 30.09 23.78 49.01
C LEU A 884 29.84 24.20 50.46
N PHE A 885 30.87 24.13 51.33
CA PHE A 885 30.76 24.24 52.78
C PHE A 885 31.92 25.08 53.35
N GLU A 886 31.89 26.39 53.11
CA GLU A 886 32.89 27.31 53.65
C GLU A 886 32.92 27.32 55.19
N GLN A 887 34.03 27.82 55.75
CA GLN A 887 34.43 27.62 57.14
C GLN A 887 33.37 28.08 58.16
N ASN A 888 32.59 27.11 58.66
CA ASN A 888 32.08 26.95 60.04
C ASN A 888 30.90 25.96 60.14
N ASN A 889 30.31 25.51 59.02
CA ASN A 889 29.07 24.72 59.03
C ASN A 889 29.26 23.22 59.36
N THR A 890 29.65 22.91 60.60
CA THR A 890 29.94 21.55 61.12
C THR A 890 28.70 20.67 61.39
N GLN A 891 27.49 21.21 61.22
CA GLN A 891 26.23 20.62 61.69
C GLN A 891 25.38 19.91 60.62
N ILE A 892 25.92 19.68 59.41
CA ILE A 892 25.13 19.13 58.28
C ILE A 892 24.78 17.63 58.44
N PHE A 893 25.39 16.94 59.41
CA PHE A 893 24.97 15.60 59.84
C PHE A 893 24.35 15.59 61.25
N PRO A 894 23.01 15.53 61.37
CA PRO A 894 22.34 15.06 62.57
C PRO A 894 22.56 13.54 62.67
N VAL A 895 23.58 13.13 63.43
CA VAL A 895 23.88 11.70 63.68
C VAL A 895 22.81 11.06 64.60
N ASP A 896 21.88 11.86 65.10
CA ASP A 896 20.72 11.44 65.91
C ASP A 896 19.58 10.82 65.09
N ILE A 897 19.72 10.82 63.75
CA ILE A 897 18.81 10.12 62.83
C ILE A 897 19.13 8.61 62.73
N LEU A 898 20.32 8.15 63.16
CA LEU A 898 20.67 6.72 63.12
C LEU A 898 20.04 5.92 64.29
N PRO A 899 19.25 4.85 64.01
CA PRO A 899 18.65 4.04 65.08
C PRO A 899 19.65 3.17 65.86
N ASN A 900 20.79 2.79 65.27
CA ASN A 900 21.75 1.86 65.88
C ASN A 900 22.89 2.62 66.56
N HIS A 901 22.83 2.71 67.89
CA HIS A 901 23.82 3.41 68.72
C HIS A 901 25.26 2.85 68.56
N ASN A 902 25.42 1.54 68.38
CA ASN A 902 26.76 0.93 68.27
C ASN A 902 27.42 1.27 66.93
N LEU A 903 26.68 1.25 65.82
CA LEU A 903 27.20 1.68 64.52
C LEU A 903 27.47 3.19 64.48
N LYS A 904 26.61 3.97 65.14
CA LYS A 904 26.81 5.40 65.37
C LYS A 904 28.16 5.68 66.05
N THR A 905 28.48 5.01 67.16
CA THR A 905 29.73 5.26 67.90
C THR A 905 30.97 4.59 67.32
N THR A 906 30.86 3.39 66.73
CA THR A 906 32.03 2.62 66.25
C THR A 906 32.43 2.88 64.81
N LEU A 907 31.50 3.38 63.96
CA LEU A 907 31.75 3.53 62.53
C LEU A 907 31.45 4.95 62.02
N VAL A 908 30.25 5.48 62.28
CA VAL A 908 29.83 6.78 61.72
C VAL A 908 30.57 7.94 62.40
N GLN A 909 30.64 7.94 63.73
CA GLN A 909 31.28 9.01 64.49
C GLN A 909 32.81 9.10 64.25
N PRO A 910 33.61 8.02 64.25
CA PRO A 910 35.04 8.10 63.96
C PRO A 910 35.35 8.52 62.52
N ILE A 911 34.54 8.05 61.55
CA ILE A 911 34.68 8.48 60.14
C ILE A 911 34.30 9.95 59.99
N ARG A 912 33.27 10.44 60.68
CA ARG A 912 32.93 11.88 60.75
C ARG A 912 34.09 12.69 61.35
N GLU A 913 34.72 12.23 62.42
CA GLU A 913 35.85 12.91 63.07
C GLU A 913 37.07 13.05 62.13
N LEU A 914 37.35 12.06 61.29
CA LEU A 914 38.43 12.12 60.29
C LEU A 914 38.34 13.33 59.34
N PHE A 915 37.13 13.80 59.06
CA PHE A 915 36.85 14.90 58.13
C PHE A 915 36.56 16.24 58.82
N PHE A 916 35.89 16.22 59.97
CA PHE A 916 35.25 17.41 60.55
C PHE A 916 35.79 17.82 61.93
N THR A 917 36.81 17.16 62.49
CA THR A 917 37.45 17.58 63.76
C THR A 917 38.98 17.66 63.67
N GLN A 918 39.59 18.39 64.62
CA GLN A 918 41.05 18.65 64.68
C GLN A 918 41.81 17.79 65.71
N GLY A 919 41.20 16.74 66.27
CA GLY A 919 41.83 15.89 67.30
C GLY A 919 43.08 15.14 66.82
N SER A 920 44.03 14.89 67.73
CA SER A 920 45.29 14.17 67.48
C SER A 920 45.10 12.74 66.98
N ASP A 921 44.04 12.09 67.44
CA ASP A 921 43.79 10.66 67.28
C ASP A 921 42.69 10.33 66.26
N ARG A 922 42.12 11.34 65.59
CA ARG A 922 41.11 11.18 64.51
C ARG A 922 41.53 10.18 63.41
N LEU A 923 42.83 10.08 63.15
CA LEU A 923 43.40 9.12 62.20
C LEU A 923 43.44 7.69 62.77
N ASN A 924 43.73 7.55 64.07
CA ASN A 924 43.72 6.28 64.79
C ASN A 924 42.29 5.74 64.88
N ASN A 925 41.35 6.56 65.36
CA ASN A 925 39.93 6.22 65.52
C ASN A 925 39.30 5.76 64.19
N ALA A 926 39.63 6.42 63.06
CA ALA A 926 39.10 6.06 61.75
C ALA A 926 39.70 4.76 61.18
N ILE A 927 40.97 4.47 61.47
CA ILE A 927 41.58 3.17 61.11
C ILE A 927 40.98 2.04 61.97
N GLU A 928 40.76 2.29 63.27
CA GLU A 928 40.11 1.34 64.17
C GLU A 928 38.65 1.07 63.77
N ALA A 929 37.91 2.10 63.35
CA ALA A 929 36.56 1.95 62.77
C ALA A 929 36.54 1.04 61.53
N LEU A 930 37.56 1.08 60.66
CA LEU A 930 37.68 0.13 59.55
C LEU A 930 38.08 -1.29 60.03
N VAL A 931 38.91 -1.42 61.07
CA VAL A 931 39.20 -2.73 61.68
C VAL A 931 37.91 -3.33 62.25
N HIS A 932 37.06 -2.54 62.92
CA HIS A 932 35.74 -2.96 63.37
C HIS A 932 34.81 -3.31 62.21
N LEU A 933 34.75 -2.51 61.14
CA LEU A 933 33.95 -2.82 59.95
C LEU A 933 34.32 -4.19 59.36
N LEU A 934 35.62 -4.49 59.26
CA LEU A 934 36.15 -5.78 58.80
C LEU A 934 36.06 -6.91 59.83
N ASN A 935 35.34 -6.73 60.94
CA ASN A 935 34.93 -7.77 61.88
C ASN A 935 33.40 -8.01 61.88
N PHE A 936 32.60 -7.22 61.15
CA PHE A 936 31.16 -7.45 60.97
C PHE A 936 30.89 -8.27 59.69
N ASP A 937 29.81 -9.06 59.66
CA ASP A 937 29.38 -9.86 58.48
C ASP A 937 28.91 -9.00 57.27
N ILE A 938 28.90 -7.67 57.41
CA ILE A 938 28.27 -6.74 56.46
C ILE A 938 29.36 -6.01 55.66
N ARG A 939 29.67 -6.58 54.48
CA ARG A 939 30.72 -6.12 53.58
C ARG A 939 30.29 -4.91 52.74
N ALA A 940 31.11 -3.87 52.71
CA ALA A 940 30.96 -2.75 51.78
C ALA A 940 31.67 -3.02 50.43
N ASP A 941 31.33 -2.25 49.38
CA ASP A 941 32.01 -2.38 48.09
C ASP A 941 33.53 -2.13 48.21
N ILE A 942 34.31 -3.00 47.57
CA ILE A 942 35.76 -3.07 47.74
C ILE A 942 36.46 -1.89 47.03
N ALA A 943 35.94 -1.40 45.91
CA ALA A 943 36.51 -0.22 45.26
C ALA A 943 36.31 1.03 46.12
N VAL A 944 35.13 1.19 46.74
CA VAL A 944 34.83 2.28 47.68
C VAL A 944 35.75 2.21 48.91
N MET A 945 35.92 1.01 49.48
CA MET A 945 36.86 0.75 50.59
C MET A 945 38.32 1.09 50.21
N ILE A 946 38.76 0.81 48.98
CA ILE A 946 40.13 1.11 48.53
C ILE A 946 40.37 2.61 48.40
N HIS A 947 39.43 3.39 47.86
CA HIS A 947 39.56 4.86 47.83
C HIS A 947 39.58 5.48 49.24
N PHE A 948 38.89 4.86 50.20
CA PHE A 948 38.95 5.25 51.61
C PHE A 948 40.28 4.85 52.28
N ILE A 949 40.84 3.68 51.94
CA ILE A 949 42.21 3.28 52.34
C ILE A 949 43.25 4.25 51.77
N GLU A 950 43.11 4.69 50.54
CA GLU A 950 43.99 5.68 49.90
C GLU A 950 43.87 7.07 50.54
N LEU A 951 42.68 7.46 51.00
CA LEU A 951 42.47 8.67 51.80
C LEU A 951 43.20 8.58 53.15
N LEU A 952 43.09 7.45 53.85
CA LEU A 952 43.83 7.22 55.09
C LEU A 952 45.34 7.18 54.84
N THR A 953 45.77 6.53 53.75
CA THR A 953 47.18 6.44 53.34
C THR A 953 47.78 7.82 53.05
N ARG A 954 47.05 8.70 52.35
CA ARG A 954 47.40 10.12 52.16
C ARG A 954 47.64 10.82 53.50
N LYS A 955 46.70 10.71 54.43
CA LYS A 955 46.80 11.33 55.78
C LYS A 955 47.96 10.73 56.59
N VAL A 956 48.20 9.42 56.51
CA VAL A 956 49.34 8.74 57.15
C VAL A 956 50.68 9.24 56.61
N ILE A 957 50.86 9.31 55.27
CA ILE A 957 52.11 9.79 54.67
C ILE A 957 52.42 11.24 55.07
N VAL A 958 51.41 12.12 55.06
CA VAL A 958 51.56 13.50 55.56
C VAL A 958 52.01 13.53 57.03
N CYS A 959 51.46 12.66 57.89
CA CYS A 959 51.85 12.58 59.30
C CYS A 959 53.19 11.85 59.54
N MET A 960 53.75 11.18 58.51
CA MET A 960 55.09 10.58 58.55
C MET A 960 56.21 11.57 58.21
N ASN A 961 55.90 12.78 57.73
CA ASN A 961 56.91 13.79 57.38
C ASN A 961 57.80 14.14 58.60
N PRO A 962 59.14 13.99 58.52
CA PRO A 962 60.04 14.30 59.63
C PRO A 962 60.01 15.78 60.09
N GLU A 963 59.62 16.74 59.25
CA GLU A 963 59.43 18.14 59.70
C GLU A 963 58.22 18.31 60.65
N ARG A 964 57.26 17.36 60.64
CA ARG A 964 56.05 17.29 61.50
C ARG A 964 55.15 18.52 61.58
N GLN A 965 55.39 19.58 60.81
CA GLN A 965 54.55 20.78 60.74
C GLN A 965 54.40 21.25 59.29
N THR A 966 53.16 21.57 58.89
CA THR A 966 52.73 22.51 57.82
C THR A 966 53.42 22.47 56.44
N THR A 967 54.24 21.47 56.13
CA THR A 967 55.01 21.40 54.89
C THR A 967 54.71 20.12 54.12
N LEU A 968 54.87 20.17 52.80
CA LEU A 968 54.80 19.01 51.91
C LEU A 968 56.20 18.60 51.43
N ASP A 969 57.26 19.10 52.08
CA ASP A 969 58.66 18.80 51.73
C ASP A 969 58.98 17.30 51.95
N GLY A 970 59.82 16.76 51.08
CA GLY A 970 60.23 15.35 51.10
C GLY A 970 59.16 14.34 50.66
N LEU A 971 57.90 14.74 50.45
CA LEU A 971 56.81 13.80 50.17
C LEU A 971 56.81 13.30 48.72
N LEU A 972 56.74 11.98 48.57
CA LEU A 972 56.52 11.27 47.31
C LEU A 972 55.05 10.83 47.22
N LEU A 973 54.26 11.49 46.39
CA LEU A 973 52.81 11.25 46.26
C LEU A 973 52.39 11.21 44.78
N PRO A 974 51.26 10.56 44.43
CA PRO A 974 50.59 10.79 43.15
C PRO A 974 50.25 12.27 42.97
N PHE A 975 50.28 12.77 41.72
CA PHE A 975 50.00 14.16 41.37
C PHE A 975 48.60 14.62 41.80
N SER A 976 47.57 13.82 41.54
CA SER A 976 46.18 14.09 41.92
C SER A 976 46.01 14.15 43.45
N TRP A 977 46.65 13.23 44.17
CA TRP A 977 46.69 13.21 45.64
C TRP A 977 47.38 14.47 46.18
N THR A 978 48.49 14.88 45.55
CA THR A 978 49.24 16.10 45.89
C THR A 978 48.38 17.35 45.67
N ARG A 979 47.64 17.43 44.56
CA ARG A 979 46.74 18.56 44.21
C ARG A 979 45.53 18.69 45.11
N VAL A 980 44.99 17.59 45.63
CA VAL A 980 43.95 17.60 46.66
C VAL A 980 44.52 18.02 48.02
N LEU A 981 45.66 17.45 48.43
CA LEU A 981 46.29 17.77 49.72
C LEU A 981 46.76 19.24 49.79
N ALA A 982 47.41 19.76 48.75
CA ALA A 982 47.87 21.15 48.70
C ALA A 982 46.73 22.18 48.86
N ARG A 983 45.53 21.87 48.36
CA ARG A 983 44.33 22.70 48.55
C ARG A 983 43.69 22.53 49.93
N GLN A 984 43.69 21.32 50.47
CA GLN A 984 43.24 21.05 51.85
C GLN A 984 44.20 21.65 52.90
N TYR A 985 45.45 21.93 52.52
CA TYR A 985 46.52 22.40 53.41
C TYR A 985 46.36 23.79 54.02
N ARG A 986 45.30 24.56 53.69
CA ARG A 986 44.93 25.75 54.47
C ARG A 986 44.43 25.40 55.87
N ASP A 987 43.75 24.26 56.03
CA ASP A 987 42.88 24.00 57.19
C ASP A 987 43.32 22.78 58.03
N VAL A 988 44.43 22.12 57.67
CA VAL A 988 44.98 20.96 58.41
C VAL A 988 46.11 21.38 59.35
N ALA A 989 45.81 22.30 60.27
CA ALA A 989 46.63 22.50 61.47
C ALA A 989 46.36 21.34 62.45
N GLY A 990 47.44 20.68 62.93
CA GLY A 990 47.36 19.60 63.93
C GLY A 990 47.99 18.29 63.47
N GLY A 991 49.23 18.04 63.89
CA GLY A 991 49.94 16.80 63.66
C GLY A 991 49.25 15.61 64.35
N CYS A 992 49.01 14.53 63.62
CA CYS A 992 48.35 13.33 64.13
C CYS A 992 49.36 12.22 64.40
N SER A 993 49.07 11.33 65.35
CA SER A 993 49.97 10.23 65.71
C SER A 993 49.95 9.11 64.67
N VAL A 994 51.13 8.59 64.28
CA VAL A 994 51.28 7.45 63.35
C VAL A 994 51.35 6.10 64.09
N GLY A 995 50.64 5.99 65.23
CA GLY A 995 50.54 4.75 66.01
C GLY A 995 49.71 3.67 65.32
N SER A 996 48.69 4.08 64.56
CA SER A 996 47.73 3.20 63.87
C SER A 996 48.24 2.52 62.59
N LEU A 997 49.52 2.69 62.21
CA LEU A 997 50.11 2.05 61.03
C LEU A 997 49.90 0.52 61.03
N ASN A 998 49.99 -0.12 62.19
CA ASN A 998 49.75 -1.56 62.34
C ASN A 998 48.30 -1.94 61.98
N GLY A 999 47.33 -1.08 62.34
CA GLY A 999 45.92 -1.22 61.98
C GLY A 999 45.68 -1.02 60.48
N LEU A 1000 46.31 -0.01 59.87
CA LEU A 1000 46.21 0.21 58.42
C LEU A 1000 46.78 -0.98 57.62
N CYS A 1001 47.92 -1.53 58.05
CA CYS A 1001 48.49 -2.76 57.47
C CYS A 1001 47.54 -3.96 57.61
N LEU A 1002 46.86 -4.11 58.76
CA LEU A 1002 45.86 -5.16 58.97
C LEU A 1002 44.62 -4.99 58.07
N VAL A 1003 44.09 -3.77 57.96
CA VAL A 1003 42.98 -3.40 57.07
C VAL A 1003 43.33 -3.74 55.62
N ILE A 1004 44.49 -3.26 55.13
CA ILE A 1004 44.93 -3.51 53.75
C ILE A 1004 45.11 -5.02 53.48
N LYS A 1005 45.72 -5.77 54.41
CA LYS A 1005 45.90 -7.22 54.27
C LYS A 1005 44.56 -7.97 54.21
N ARG A 1006 43.57 -7.56 55.02
CA ARG A 1006 42.22 -8.15 55.00
C ARG A 1006 41.47 -7.82 53.71
N VAL A 1007 41.42 -6.55 53.30
CA VAL A 1007 40.73 -6.14 52.06
C VAL A 1007 41.36 -6.75 50.81
N SER A 1008 42.70 -6.84 50.75
CA SER A 1008 43.41 -7.57 49.68
C SER A 1008 43.03 -9.05 49.64
N ASN A 1009 42.84 -9.69 50.79
CA ASN A 1009 42.46 -11.10 50.86
C ASN A 1009 40.97 -11.33 50.51
N GLU A 1010 40.06 -10.44 50.90
CA GLU A 1010 38.65 -10.52 50.48
C GLU A 1010 38.49 -10.26 48.97
N LEU A 1011 39.22 -9.28 48.41
CA LEU A 1011 39.26 -8.99 46.98
C LEU A 1011 39.74 -10.18 46.14
N ARG A 1012 40.88 -10.76 46.52
CA ARG A 1012 41.53 -11.86 45.78
C ARG A 1012 40.83 -13.21 46.00
N PHE A 1013 40.47 -13.54 47.23
CA PHE A 1013 40.09 -14.89 47.64
C PHE A 1013 38.69 -15.01 48.25
N GLY A 1014 38.10 -13.93 48.75
CA GLY A 1014 36.81 -13.96 49.44
C GLY A 1014 35.63 -14.40 48.56
N ALA A 1015 34.55 -14.86 49.19
CA ALA A 1015 33.25 -14.98 48.54
C ALA A 1015 32.71 -13.55 48.25
N LEU A 1016 32.49 -13.24 46.96
CA LEU A 1016 32.18 -11.88 46.48
C LEU A 1016 30.89 -11.32 47.10
N GLY A 1017 31.04 -10.41 48.05
CA GLY A 1017 29.95 -9.64 48.63
C GLY A 1017 29.43 -8.57 47.68
N ARG A 1018 28.50 -8.96 46.79
CA ARG A 1018 27.63 -8.09 45.96
C ARG A 1018 28.24 -7.02 45.04
N SER A 1019 29.54 -6.79 45.04
CA SER A 1019 30.19 -5.96 44.02
C SER A 1019 29.89 -6.48 42.60
N LYS A 1020 29.33 -5.62 41.73
CA LYS A 1020 29.01 -5.89 40.31
C LYS A 1020 30.18 -6.66 39.66
N GLN A 1021 29.97 -7.88 39.12
CA GLN A 1021 31.02 -8.83 38.69
C GLN A 1021 32.30 -8.17 38.15
N LEU A 1022 33.32 -7.99 39.00
CA LEU A 1022 34.57 -7.37 38.57
C LEU A 1022 35.34 -8.33 37.65
N GLY A 1023 35.75 -7.83 36.48
CA GLY A 1023 36.71 -8.53 35.62
C GLY A 1023 38.06 -8.69 36.32
N SER A 1024 38.83 -9.73 35.96
CA SER A 1024 40.14 -9.99 36.61
C SER A 1024 41.03 -8.76 36.59
N ASP A 1025 41.08 -8.04 35.48
CA ASP A 1025 41.94 -6.85 35.31
C ASP A 1025 41.58 -5.74 36.31
N THR A 1026 40.29 -5.57 36.64
CA THR A 1026 39.83 -4.63 37.66
C THR A 1026 40.17 -5.10 39.07
N VAL A 1027 40.00 -6.39 39.37
CA VAL A 1027 40.44 -7.00 40.64
C VAL A 1027 41.95 -6.85 40.83
N ASP A 1028 42.73 -7.05 39.77
CA ASP A 1028 44.18 -7.00 39.79
C ASP A 1028 44.68 -5.55 39.88
N LEU A 1029 44.03 -4.59 39.23
CA LEU A 1029 44.28 -3.15 39.39
C LEU A 1029 43.96 -2.66 40.81
N LEU A 1030 42.84 -3.09 41.39
CA LEU A 1030 42.47 -2.74 42.77
C LEU A 1030 43.44 -3.33 43.80
N ASN A 1031 43.89 -4.58 43.61
CA ASN A 1031 44.93 -5.14 44.49
C ASN A 1031 46.30 -4.48 44.29
N LEU A 1032 46.61 -4.04 43.06
CA LEU A 1032 47.81 -3.27 42.76
C LEU A 1032 47.79 -1.88 43.43
N ARG A 1033 46.64 -1.21 43.49
CA ARG A 1033 46.45 0.04 44.25
C ARG A 1033 46.72 -0.14 45.75
N LEU A 1034 46.28 -1.25 46.34
CA LEU A 1034 46.64 -1.61 47.72
C LEU A 1034 48.16 -1.84 47.90
N CYS A 1035 48.83 -2.43 46.92
CA CYS A 1035 50.29 -2.58 46.92
C CYS A 1035 50.99 -1.21 46.81
N TRP A 1036 50.49 -0.30 45.98
CA TRP A 1036 50.98 1.09 45.89
C TRP A 1036 50.84 1.84 47.22
N CYS A 1037 49.73 1.68 47.94
CA CYS A 1037 49.53 2.31 49.25
C CYS A 1037 50.66 1.93 50.24
N ILE A 1038 50.95 0.64 50.40
CA ILE A 1038 52.02 0.19 51.30
C ILE A 1038 53.41 0.53 50.75
N ALA A 1039 53.64 0.43 49.44
CA ALA A 1039 54.93 0.77 48.83
C ALA A 1039 55.27 2.28 48.95
N LEU A 1040 54.28 3.16 48.82
CA LEU A 1040 54.42 4.60 49.10
C LEU A 1040 54.74 4.84 50.58
N VAL A 1041 54.02 4.18 51.51
CA VAL A 1041 54.28 4.28 52.95
C VAL A 1041 55.68 3.79 53.33
N ILE A 1042 56.14 2.66 52.77
CA ILE A 1042 57.52 2.16 52.91
C ILE A 1042 58.52 3.16 52.32
N GLY A 1043 58.17 3.85 51.23
CA GLY A 1043 59.01 4.88 50.60
C GLY A 1043 59.46 5.98 51.56
N HIS A 1044 58.66 6.29 52.58
CA HIS A 1044 58.92 7.32 53.59
C HIS A 1044 59.46 6.78 54.94
N MET A 1045 59.85 5.50 55.02
CA MET A 1045 60.45 4.90 56.22
C MET A 1045 61.97 4.95 56.17
N GLU A 1046 62.61 5.24 57.29
CA GLU A 1046 64.06 5.01 57.43
C GLU A 1046 64.36 3.52 57.59
N GLN A 1047 65.57 3.10 57.24
CA GLN A 1047 66.02 1.71 57.43
C GLN A 1047 66.10 1.30 58.92
N SER A 1048 66.11 2.29 59.81
CA SER A 1048 66.08 2.23 61.27
C SER A 1048 64.66 2.12 61.87
N ASP A 1049 63.59 2.28 61.09
CA ASP A 1049 62.21 2.23 61.62
C ASP A 1049 61.80 0.79 61.96
N SER A 1050 61.50 0.52 63.24
CA SER A 1050 61.08 -0.79 63.71
C SER A 1050 59.80 -1.32 63.05
N ARG A 1051 58.99 -0.44 62.44
CA ARG A 1051 57.74 -0.77 61.75
C ARG A 1051 57.96 -1.13 60.28
N LEU A 1052 59.14 -0.86 59.71
CA LEU A 1052 59.50 -1.19 58.32
C LEU A 1052 59.37 -2.69 58.05
N ALA A 1053 59.75 -3.54 59.01
CA ALA A 1053 59.59 -5.00 58.91
C ALA A 1053 58.11 -5.43 58.78
N LEU A 1054 57.20 -4.79 59.52
CA LEU A 1054 55.77 -5.06 59.43
C LEU A 1054 55.20 -4.63 58.08
N ALA A 1055 55.58 -3.44 57.59
CA ALA A 1055 55.13 -2.92 56.30
C ALA A 1055 55.64 -3.81 55.14
N LEU A 1056 56.92 -4.21 55.14
CA LEU A 1056 57.50 -5.12 54.15
C LEU A 1056 56.80 -6.50 54.16
N ASN A 1057 56.57 -7.09 55.34
CA ASN A 1057 55.87 -8.37 55.45
C ASN A 1057 54.38 -8.27 55.03
N THR A 1058 53.75 -7.12 55.24
CA THR A 1058 52.37 -6.87 54.77
C THR A 1058 52.34 -6.73 53.25
N LEU A 1059 53.26 -5.95 52.65
CA LEU A 1059 53.40 -5.80 51.20
C LEU A 1059 53.65 -7.16 50.51
N ARG A 1060 54.50 -8.01 51.11
CA ARG A 1060 54.72 -9.37 50.62
C ARG A 1060 53.44 -10.22 50.66
N ALA A 1061 52.68 -10.16 51.76
CA ALA A 1061 51.44 -10.95 51.89
C ALA A 1061 50.29 -10.51 50.97
N ILE A 1062 50.24 -9.24 50.55
CA ILE A 1062 49.24 -8.75 49.56
C ILE A 1062 49.67 -8.94 48.10
N SER A 1063 50.91 -9.37 47.87
CA SER A 1063 51.48 -9.67 46.54
C SER A 1063 51.82 -11.15 46.32
N SER A 1064 51.94 -11.97 47.36
CA SER A 1064 52.07 -13.43 47.28
C SER A 1064 50.71 -14.14 47.27
N GLU A 1065 50.69 -15.38 46.80
CA GLU A 1065 49.52 -16.28 46.78
C GLU A 1065 49.79 -17.52 47.64
N GLU A 1066 50.17 -17.31 48.91
CA GLU A 1066 50.25 -18.40 49.89
C GLU A 1066 48.84 -18.90 50.24
N ILE A 1067 48.61 -20.20 50.05
CA ILE A 1067 47.28 -20.80 49.97
C ILE A 1067 46.60 -20.86 51.34
N MET A 1068 45.42 -20.26 51.46
CA MET A 1068 44.47 -20.55 52.53
C MET A 1068 43.63 -21.79 52.14
N PRO A 1069 43.64 -22.90 52.91
CA PRO A 1069 43.15 -24.22 52.45
C PRO A 1069 41.68 -24.31 51.98
N HIS A 1070 40.82 -23.33 52.29
CA HIS A 1070 39.38 -23.41 52.06
C HIS A 1070 38.86 -22.65 50.82
N TYR A 1071 39.73 -22.05 49.99
CA TYR A 1071 39.35 -21.25 48.82
C TYR A 1071 39.94 -21.76 47.50
N PHE A 1072 39.59 -22.99 47.11
CA PHE A 1072 40.19 -23.69 45.96
C PHE A 1072 39.64 -23.33 44.55
N ASN A 1073 38.58 -22.52 44.45
CA ASN A 1073 37.78 -22.37 43.21
C ASN A 1073 37.88 -20.98 42.52
N ARG A 1074 39.08 -20.41 42.37
CA ARG A 1074 39.33 -19.36 41.36
C ARG A 1074 40.54 -19.75 40.49
N GLY A 1075 40.42 -19.58 39.17
CA GLY A 1075 41.42 -20.04 38.20
C GLY A 1075 42.76 -19.32 38.30
N PHE A 1076 43.85 -20.09 38.23
CA PHE A 1076 45.23 -19.60 38.31
C PHE A 1076 45.65 -18.92 36.99
N ILE A 1077 46.02 -17.64 37.03
CA ILE A 1077 46.57 -16.90 35.86
C ILE A 1077 47.84 -16.17 36.29
N ALA A 1078 48.95 -16.41 35.58
CA ALA A 1078 50.29 -16.17 36.12
C ALA A 1078 50.82 -14.72 36.04
N ASN A 1079 50.34 -13.90 35.10
CA ASN A 1079 50.94 -12.60 34.77
C ASN A 1079 50.17 -11.42 35.37
N LYS A 1080 50.20 -11.27 36.71
CA LYS A 1080 49.51 -10.20 37.44
C LYS A 1080 50.51 -9.18 38.01
N LEU A 1081 50.35 -7.89 37.66
CA LEU A 1081 51.35 -6.84 37.92
C LEU A 1081 51.73 -6.65 39.40
N TYR A 1082 50.84 -6.96 40.36
CA TYR A 1082 51.17 -6.85 41.78
C TYR A 1082 52.25 -7.85 42.25
N ARG A 1083 52.48 -8.94 41.50
CA ARG A 1083 53.54 -9.93 41.81
C ARG A 1083 54.96 -9.35 41.72
N VAL A 1084 55.15 -8.16 41.11
CA VAL A 1084 56.41 -7.41 41.16
C VAL A 1084 56.81 -7.06 42.61
N PHE A 1085 55.83 -6.89 43.51
CA PHE A 1085 56.10 -6.57 44.91
C PHE A 1085 56.47 -7.79 45.78
N THR A 1086 56.31 -9.03 45.30
CA THR A 1086 56.56 -10.24 46.11
C THR A 1086 58.02 -10.37 46.53
N GLY A 1087 58.96 -9.98 45.65
CA GLY A 1087 60.40 -10.02 45.91
C GLY A 1087 60.94 -8.86 46.75
N VAL A 1088 60.09 -7.95 47.23
CA VAL A 1088 60.54 -6.74 47.96
C VAL A 1088 61.06 -7.11 49.35
N SER A 1089 62.31 -6.72 49.61
CA SER A 1089 63.04 -6.99 50.86
C SER A 1089 63.49 -5.73 51.61
N ASN A 1090 63.43 -4.55 50.98
CA ASN A 1090 63.83 -3.27 51.57
C ASN A 1090 63.14 -2.08 50.85
N GLN A 1091 63.28 -0.88 51.42
CA GLN A 1091 62.75 0.39 50.88
C GLN A 1091 63.12 0.64 49.41
N ARG A 1092 64.38 0.41 49.02
CA ARG A 1092 64.86 0.66 47.65
C ARG A 1092 64.20 -0.29 46.65
N ALA A 1093 63.99 -1.56 47.02
CA ALA A 1093 63.25 -2.51 46.21
C ALA A 1093 61.76 -2.13 46.08
N ALA A 1094 61.12 -1.66 47.16
CA ALA A 1094 59.73 -1.18 47.12
C ALA A 1094 59.55 -0.01 46.14
N LEU A 1095 60.48 0.95 46.18
CA LEU A 1095 60.50 2.12 45.28
C LEU A 1095 60.75 1.76 43.81
N VAL A 1096 61.57 0.75 43.52
CA VAL A 1096 61.77 0.24 42.14
C VAL A 1096 60.54 -0.50 41.63
N ALA A 1097 59.90 -1.32 42.47
CA ALA A 1097 58.63 -1.98 42.12
C ALA A 1097 57.49 -0.97 41.88
N LEU A 1098 57.51 0.17 42.58
CA LEU A 1098 56.61 1.29 42.36
C LEU A 1098 56.82 1.92 40.96
N ASP A 1099 58.05 2.27 40.55
CA ASP A 1099 58.35 2.80 39.20
C ASP A 1099 57.94 1.85 38.07
N GLN A 1100 58.09 0.54 38.28
CA GLN A 1100 57.75 -0.46 37.27
C GLN A 1100 56.23 -0.62 37.06
N THR A 1101 55.43 -0.40 38.10
CA THR A 1101 53.98 -0.67 38.10
C THR A 1101 53.10 0.57 38.07
N PHE A 1102 53.49 1.67 38.72
CA PHE A 1102 52.73 2.91 38.79
C PHE A 1102 52.87 3.70 37.48
N ARG A 1103 51.84 3.67 36.63
CA ARG A 1103 51.89 4.22 35.26
C ARG A 1103 50.67 5.05 34.83
N HIS A 1104 49.62 5.14 35.64
CA HIS A 1104 48.37 5.79 35.24
C HIS A 1104 48.40 7.32 35.44
N GLU A 1105 49.05 7.80 36.50
CA GLU A 1105 49.40 9.20 36.69
C GLU A 1105 50.89 9.35 37.07
N SER A 1106 51.39 10.58 37.16
CA SER A 1106 52.78 10.85 37.55
C SER A 1106 52.96 10.83 39.07
N LEU A 1107 53.98 10.11 39.54
CA LEU A 1107 54.49 10.30 40.90
C LEU A 1107 55.27 11.61 40.98
N VAL A 1108 54.99 12.40 42.01
CA VAL A 1108 55.63 13.68 42.29
C VAL A 1108 56.39 13.59 43.60
N LEU A 1109 57.68 13.90 43.55
CA LEU A 1109 58.48 14.22 44.73
C LEU A 1109 58.45 15.74 44.93
N VAL A 1110 57.70 16.18 45.94
CA VAL A 1110 57.59 17.58 46.35
C VAL A 1110 58.78 17.92 47.24
N LEU A 1111 59.45 19.05 46.95
CA LEU A 1111 60.67 19.46 47.63
C LEU A 1111 60.70 20.98 47.86
N LYS A 1112 61.17 21.42 49.03
CA LYS A 1112 61.63 22.81 49.22
C LYS A 1112 62.99 23.06 48.55
N ASN A 1113 63.85 22.03 48.52
CA ASN A 1113 65.23 22.16 48.07
C ASN A 1113 65.64 21.03 47.09
N SER A 1114 66.13 21.43 45.92
CA SER A 1114 66.63 20.54 44.86
C SER A 1114 67.73 19.57 45.33
N HIS A 1115 68.49 19.92 46.36
CA HIS A 1115 69.60 19.13 46.91
C HIS A 1115 69.21 18.16 48.05
N HIS A 1116 67.99 18.24 48.60
CA HIS A 1116 67.53 17.36 49.71
C HIS A 1116 67.70 15.87 49.36
N LYS A 1117 68.37 15.06 50.18
CA LYS A 1117 68.64 13.65 49.87
C LYS A 1117 67.40 12.78 50.14
N HIS A 1118 66.74 12.30 49.08
CA HIS A 1118 65.58 11.40 49.18
C HIS A 1118 65.75 10.19 48.25
N PRO A 1119 65.50 8.94 48.71
CA PRO A 1119 65.79 7.72 47.93
C PRO A 1119 65.01 7.63 46.61
N ALA A 1120 63.85 8.26 46.50
CA ALA A 1120 63.09 8.31 45.25
C ALA A 1120 63.76 9.15 44.14
N LYS A 1121 64.80 9.96 44.43
CA LYS A 1121 65.50 10.74 43.39
C LYS A 1121 66.23 9.88 42.36
N PHE A 1122 66.54 8.62 42.69
CA PHE A 1122 67.18 7.67 41.78
C PHE A 1122 66.19 6.94 40.84
N ILE A 1123 64.90 7.25 40.95
CA ILE A 1123 63.84 6.69 40.10
C ILE A 1123 63.70 7.55 38.83
N ARG A 1124 63.59 6.91 37.65
CA ARG A 1124 63.58 7.64 36.36
C ARG A 1124 62.27 8.36 36.03
N LYS A 1125 61.11 7.91 36.54
CA LYS A 1125 59.79 8.48 36.16
C LYS A 1125 59.17 9.44 37.19
N VAL A 1126 59.84 9.70 38.30
CA VAL A 1126 59.33 10.60 39.36
C VAL A 1126 59.56 12.05 38.96
N ARG A 1127 58.48 12.80 38.73
CA ARG A 1127 58.54 14.25 38.53
C ARG A 1127 58.98 14.92 39.84
N ARG A 1128 59.78 15.98 39.76
CA ARG A 1128 60.27 16.72 40.93
C ARG A 1128 59.70 18.13 40.89
N VAL A 1129 58.96 18.53 41.92
CA VAL A 1129 58.39 19.89 42.04
C VAL A 1129 59.12 20.60 43.17
N VAL A 1130 59.84 21.67 42.83
CA VAL A 1130 60.58 22.50 43.79
C VAL A 1130 59.80 23.77 44.06
N TYR A 1131 59.46 24.03 45.32
CA TYR A 1131 58.61 25.13 45.75
C TYR A 1131 59.20 25.89 46.96
N THR A 1132 58.85 27.16 47.13
CA THR A 1132 59.20 27.94 48.34
C THR A 1132 58.00 28.14 49.26
N GLU A 1133 56.84 28.52 48.69
CA GLU A 1133 55.62 28.85 49.43
C GLU A 1133 54.43 27.94 49.06
N PRO A 1134 53.51 27.61 49.99
CA PRO A 1134 52.37 26.72 49.70
C PRO A 1134 51.43 27.23 48.60
N ALA A 1135 51.32 28.55 48.41
CA ALA A 1135 50.56 29.14 47.30
C ALA A 1135 51.24 28.91 45.94
N GLU A 1136 52.57 29.12 45.90
CA GLU A 1136 53.41 28.85 44.72
C GLU A 1136 53.38 27.35 44.35
N LEU A 1137 53.26 26.46 45.34
CA LEU A 1137 53.08 25.02 45.11
C LEU A 1137 51.74 24.71 44.42
N ILE A 1138 50.63 25.33 44.83
CA ILE A 1138 49.33 25.15 44.15
C ILE A 1138 49.43 25.67 42.71
N GLU A 1139 50.01 26.85 42.51
CA GLU A 1139 50.18 27.44 41.17
C GLU A 1139 51.03 26.56 40.25
N LYS A 1140 52.21 26.12 40.71
CA LYS A 1140 53.09 25.20 39.97
C LYS A 1140 52.41 23.86 39.65
N LEU A 1141 51.58 23.34 40.55
CA LEU A 1141 50.83 22.10 40.29
C LEU A 1141 49.74 22.27 39.23
N ASP A 1142 49.15 23.45 39.08
CA ASP A 1142 48.13 23.72 38.04
C ASP A 1142 48.77 24.16 36.69
N GLN A 1143 49.94 24.82 36.71
CA GLN A 1143 50.80 24.97 35.53
C GLN A 1143 51.26 23.61 34.97
N LEU A 1144 51.53 22.64 35.84
CA LEU A 1144 51.90 21.26 35.46
C LEU A 1144 50.71 20.41 34.97
N GLU A 1145 49.46 20.75 35.35
CA GLU A 1145 48.26 20.12 34.77
C GLU A 1145 48.06 20.55 33.31
N SER A 1146 48.42 21.79 32.98
CA SER A 1146 48.20 22.38 31.65
C SER A 1146 49.32 22.13 30.63
N SER A 1147 50.46 21.54 31.02
CA SER A 1147 51.63 21.34 30.13
C SER A 1147 52.37 19.99 30.35
N PRO A 1148 51.89 18.87 29.76
CA PRO A 1148 52.30 17.53 30.20
C PRO A 1148 53.65 16.98 29.67
N ASN A 1149 54.23 17.55 28.61
CA ASN A 1149 55.22 16.86 27.75
C ASN A 1149 56.70 17.36 27.84
N SER A 1150 57.01 18.35 28.67
CA SER A 1150 58.35 18.98 28.73
C SER A 1150 59.29 18.33 29.76
N GLY A 1151 60.11 17.37 29.33
CA GLY A 1151 61.34 17.02 30.07
C GLY A 1151 61.85 15.58 30.01
N ILE A 1152 62.69 15.30 29.02
CA ILE A 1152 63.93 14.47 29.08
C ILE A 1152 64.85 15.06 27.99
N LEU A 1153 66.17 15.05 28.20
CA LEU A 1153 67.19 15.65 27.32
C LEU A 1153 68.10 14.57 26.71
N ASP A 1154 68.84 14.96 25.66
CA ASP A 1154 69.54 14.11 24.69
C ASP A 1154 70.72 13.24 25.20
N ASP A 1155 71.05 12.22 24.40
CA ASP A 1155 72.41 12.02 23.84
C ASP A 1155 72.29 11.12 22.58
N GLY A 1156 72.95 11.46 21.47
CA GLY A 1156 72.60 10.93 20.11
C GLY A 1156 73.72 10.26 19.28
N SER A 1157 73.44 9.90 18.02
CA SER A 1157 74.41 9.71 16.89
C SER A 1157 73.78 9.13 15.59
N SER A 1158 74.38 9.44 14.41
CA SER A 1158 74.14 8.88 13.04
C SER A 1158 72.71 9.02 12.43
N GLU A 1159 72.49 9.80 11.35
CA GLU A 1159 72.75 9.55 9.89
C GLU A 1159 71.71 8.61 9.20
N SER A 1160 71.22 8.82 7.96
CA SER A 1160 71.22 9.96 7.00
C SER A 1160 70.22 9.71 5.82
N GLY A 1161 69.88 10.74 5.01
CA GLY A 1161 69.01 10.69 3.80
C GLY A 1161 67.55 11.21 4.03
N GLU A 1162 66.93 12.12 3.25
CA GLU A 1162 66.78 12.38 1.79
C GLU A 1162 65.78 11.44 1.06
N ASP A 1163 64.80 11.89 0.23
CA ASP A 1163 64.19 13.23 0.07
C ASP A 1163 62.85 13.22 -0.75
N TYR A 1164 61.91 14.15 -0.46
CA TYR A 1164 60.83 14.71 -1.34
C TYR A 1164 59.73 13.75 -2.00
N PRO A 1165 58.76 14.20 -2.88
CA PRO A 1165 57.38 14.50 -2.40
C PRO A 1165 56.12 14.26 -3.32
N LEU A 1166 54.95 13.94 -2.72
CA LEU A 1166 53.56 14.27 -3.20
C LEU A 1166 53.13 13.75 -4.63
N PRO A 1167 51.94 14.06 -5.23
CA PRO A 1167 50.61 14.49 -4.73
C PRO A 1167 49.37 13.65 -5.23
N ALA A 1168 48.17 13.98 -4.71
CA ALA A 1168 46.83 13.97 -5.38
C ALA A 1168 46.01 12.67 -5.68
N GLN A 1169 44.70 12.92 -5.92
CA GLN A 1169 43.53 12.02 -6.17
C GLN A 1169 43.35 11.70 -7.70
N PRO A 1170 42.47 10.77 -8.21
CA PRO A 1170 41.07 10.50 -7.79
C PRO A 1170 40.45 9.07 -8.02
N ASN A 1171 39.11 8.99 -8.05
CA ASN A 1171 38.20 7.83 -8.02
C ASN A 1171 38.37 6.70 -9.07
N PRO A 1172 37.95 5.44 -8.75
CA PRO A 1172 37.80 4.32 -9.69
C PRO A 1172 36.35 4.10 -10.24
N PRO A 1173 36.17 3.41 -11.40
CA PRO A 1173 34.86 3.18 -12.05
C PRO A 1173 34.32 1.72 -11.98
N ARG A 1174 33.13 1.47 -12.59
CA ARG A 1174 32.52 0.13 -12.83
C ARG A 1174 33.18 -0.63 -14.00
N PRO A 1175 33.04 -1.97 -14.08
CA PRO A 1175 32.48 -2.60 -15.29
C PRO A 1175 31.45 -3.76 -14.96
N PRO A 1176 31.16 -4.82 -15.77
CA PRO A 1176 29.84 -4.89 -16.47
C PRO A 1176 29.12 -6.28 -16.56
N ALA A 1177 27.99 -6.33 -17.31
CA ALA A 1177 27.33 -7.51 -17.95
C ALA A 1177 26.60 -8.54 -17.04
N GLN A 1178 25.56 -9.30 -17.45
CA GLN A 1178 24.73 -9.36 -18.68
C GLN A 1178 23.30 -9.93 -18.40
N THR A 1179 22.38 -9.93 -19.38
CA THR A 1179 20.94 -10.31 -19.28
C THR A 1179 20.61 -11.63 -20.05
N PRO A 1180 19.43 -12.31 -19.93
CA PRO A 1180 18.16 -11.87 -20.61
C PRO A 1180 16.75 -12.31 -20.05
N GLN A 1181 15.72 -11.42 -20.18
CA GLN A 1181 14.27 -11.67 -20.51
C GLN A 1181 13.40 -12.53 -19.51
N ILE A 1182 12.06 -12.80 -19.54
CA ILE A 1182 10.72 -12.33 -20.08
C ILE A 1182 9.62 -13.15 -19.27
N GLN A 1183 8.28 -12.95 -19.08
CA GLN A 1183 7.06 -12.19 -19.53
C GLN A 1183 6.14 -11.98 -18.24
N GLN A 1184 4.99 -11.27 -18.07
CA GLN A 1184 3.84 -10.71 -18.84
C GLN A 1184 2.71 -11.72 -19.26
N ILE A 1185 1.38 -11.49 -19.16
CA ILE A 1185 0.52 -10.32 -18.80
C ILE A 1185 -0.91 -10.72 -18.26
N GLN A 1186 -1.87 -9.79 -18.07
CA GLN A 1186 -3.25 -9.96 -17.48
C GLN A 1186 -4.38 -9.27 -18.33
N PRO A 1187 -5.70 -9.61 -18.22
CA PRO A 1187 -6.68 -8.84 -17.38
C PRO A 1187 -7.96 -9.63 -16.91
N GLN A 1188 -9.17 -9.02 -16.84
CA GLN A 1188 -10.48 -9.56 -16.32
C GLN A 1188 -11.64 -9.50 -17.40
N GLU A 1189 -12.99 -9.32 -17.22
CA GLU A 1189 -13.91 -8.86 -16.13
C GLU A 1189 -15.39 -9.44 -16.27
N GLN A 1190 -16.48 -8.64 -16.16
CA GLN A 1190 -17.90 -9.04 -15.85
C GLN A 1190 -18.95 -8.29 -16.77
N THR A 1191 -20.32 -8.26 -16.68
CA THR A 1191 -21.36 -8.57 -15.63
C THR A 1191 -22.76 -9.04 -16.21
N THR A 1192 -23.93 -8.43 -15.87
CA THR A 1192 -25.33 -8.94 -16.13
C THR A 1192 -26.41 -7.89 -16.48
N ALA A 1193 -27.61 -8.29 -16.96
CA ALA A 1193 -28.72 -7.41 -17.45
C ALA A 1193 -30.16 -7.97 -17.29
N PRO A 1194 -31.24 -7.12 -17.29
CA PRO A 1194 -32.65 -7.53 -17.50
C PRO A 1194 -33.60 -6.55 -18.27
N GLN A 1195 -34.60 -7.04 -19.02
CA GLN A 1195 -35.97 -6.45 -19.18
C GLN A 1195 -36.85 -7.28 -20.16
N ASP A 1196 -38.16 -7.39 -19.90
CA ASP A 1196 -38.94 -8.54 -20.41
C ASP A 1196 -40.49 -8.34 -20.36
N TYR A 1197 -41.16 -8.16 -21.53
CA TYR A 1197 -42.37 -8.92 -21.94
C TYR A 1197 -42.98 -8.54 -23.31
N THR A 1198 -43.12 -7.25 -23.66
CA THR A 1198 -43.83 -6.82 -24.89
C THR A 1198 -43.15 -7.31 -26.18
N LEU A 1199 -41.85 -7.67 -26.10
CA LEU A 1199 -41.13 -8.29 -27.19
C LEU A 1199 -41.76 -9.61 -27.66
N HIS A 1200 -42.36 -10.45 -26.80
CA HIS A 1200 -42.67 -11.87 -27.09
C HIS A 1200 -43.24 -12.17 -28.50
N LEU A 1201 -44.26 -11.43 -28.95
CA LEU A 1201 -44.92 -11.64 -30.26
C LEU A 1201 -44.13 -11.08 -31.45
N ILE A 1202 -43.50 -9.91 -31.28
CA ILE A 1202 -42.60 -9.32 -32.27
C ILE A 1202 -41.33 -10.18 -32.38
N PHE A 1203 -40.84 -10.73 -31.27
CA PHE A 1203 -39.65 -11.55 -31.19
C PHE A 1203 -39.86 -12.97 -31.72
N LEU A 1204 -41.05 -13.56 -31.60
CA LEU A 1204 -41.40 -14.76 -32.38
C LEU A 1204 -41.32 -14.50 -33.90
N SER A 1205 -41.80 -13.34 -34.34
CA SER A 1205 -41.70 -12.89 -35.73
C SER A 1205 -40.25 -12.56 -36.15
N PHE A 1206 -39.41 -12.09 -35.21
CA PHE A 1206 -38.01 -11.73 -35.42
C PHE A 1206 -37.05 -12.94 -35.32
N LEU A 1207 -37.39 -13.95 -34.53
CA LEU A 1207 -36.76 -15.28 -34.53
C LEU A 1207 -36.92 -15.90 -35.93
N LEU A 1208 -38.15 -15.96 -36.44
CA LEU A 1208 -38.43 -16.37 -37.83
C LEU A 1208 -37.77 -15.46 -38.89
N TYR A 1209 -37.32 -14.26 -38.53
CA TYR A 1209 -36.54 -13.38 -39.40
C TYR A 1209 -35.05 -13.77 -39.48
N LEU A 1210 -34.52 -14.51 -38.50
CA LEU A 1210 -33.10 -14.86 -38.36
C LEU A 1210 -32.72 -16.27 -38.85
N PHE A 1211 -33.68 -17.20 -38.96
CA PHE A 1211 -33.43 -18.62 -39.30
C PHE A 1211 -33.32 -18.96 -40.80
N TRP A 1212 -33.34 -17.97 -41.70
CA TRP A 1212 -33.02 -18.19 -43.12
C TRP A 1212 -31.62 -17.63 -43.44
N PRO A 1213 -30.73 -18.42 -44.08
CA PRO A 1213 -29.43 -17.92 -44.50
C PRO A 1213 -29.57 -16.94 -45.67
N SER A 1214 -29.18 -15.67 -45.45
CA SER A 1214 -28.93 -14.71 -46.52
C SER A 1214 -27.42 -14.57 -46.76
N VAL A 1215 -26.89 -15.59 -47.44
CA VAL A 1215 -25.46 -15.95 -47.65
C VAL A 1215 -24.79 -16.57 -46.43
#